data_AF-A0ABD3Q908-F1
#
_entry.id   AF-A0ABD3Q908-F1
#
_cell.length_a   1.000
_cell.length_b   1.000
_cell.length_c   1.000
_cell.angle_alpha   90.00
_cell.angle_beta   90.00
_cell.angle_gamma   90.00
#
_symmetry.space_group_name_H-M   'P 1'
#
loop_
_entity.id
_entity.type
_entity.pdbx_description
1 polymer ?
#
loop_
_entity_poly.entity_id
_entity_poly.type
_entity_poly.pdbx_seq_one_letter_code
_entity_poly.pdbx_strand_id
1 'polypeptide(L)'
;MARAKPGGVGAKGSALMKLFHPSEPLRARFSDQFNNKGRLANCTIVRKLSGRASRRGHETHLYHVAHDDFPGQEFAVTKHSFKVETACTNPEDIFEDERPPAAPAASLSQEDPNLNLRESRSNAEPSVLVPTGRGLSASEVAELRDQGIEVDDDNEPLPENVGADSLPSPEGTWADLRQCRRNMAGGRFDKGKWLHHPWSQVSQYSEFKLFEMTFPMSYIRDVVIPVTNAHLTSETNIKEFVVWLGCVFFMSCYQGIGDRRLWWSLQPISLTEGAPYRLGVYMSRKRWEDICTALRYTLRPAPDFVDKFHPIRELQDAFNEHYKNEYCRGWWNCLDESMSVWYNKFCPGFMCVPRKPHPFGNEYHTICDGELDGPSNPILWHAEIQEGKDRPVQLGPKKYDEKGKTVGLMCRMVEPIKSSGKCVTMDSGFNVSMGIVDMERVQGVYGQALIKKRGRYWPKGVPGDAIDDYFKDKAIGHSETLKFDFDGHPFFIHCTKEEKYVTKFMTTFGCLNDVEGHFAYRTLTDGGRVSWLYKEPNSRHNRAKHWVDDVNNRRHSPIDLADAWQTKWWPNRQFTFFLSVAEVNAVNSRARSRGVEGEAGLDFRRKLAVQMMENNIDDNLIHRSPVRDEHDDDDDDDDDDDDDDDDDDDDDDDDDAT
;
A
#
# COMPACT_ATOMS: atom_id res chain seq x y z
N MET A 1 25.47 33.58 14.91
CA MET A 1 26.84 34.02 14.59
C MET A 1 26.97 34.09 13.07
N ALA A 2 27.55 35.14 12.51
CA ALA A 2 27.78 35.22 11.06
C ALA A 2 28.70 34.05 10.65
N ARG A 3 28.22 33.19 9.74
CA ARG A 3 28.94 31.99 9.28
C ARG A 3 30.26 32.44 8.65
N ALA A 4 31.39 31.86 9.07
CA ALA A 4 32.70 32.17 8.48
C ALA A 4 32.66 31.86 6.98
N LYS A 5 33.20 32.76 6.14
CA LYS A 5 33.23 32.56 4.70
C LYS A 5 34.22 31.44 4.35
N PRO A 6 33.89 30.54 3.41
CA PRO A 6 34.74 29.39 3.10
C PRO A 6 36.03 29.81 2.39
N GLY A 7 37.13 29.12 2.68
CA GLY A 7 38.40 29.27 1.98
C GLY A 7 38.41 28.51 0.65
N GLY A 8 39.07 29.07 -0.35
CA GLY A 8 39.24 28.50 -1.68
C GLY A 8 40.34 29.21 -2.46
N VAL A 9 40.79 28.63 -3.56
CA VAL A 9 41.77 29.26 -4.44
C VAL A 9 41.17 30.54 -5.03
N GLY A 10 41.87 31.66 -4.90
CA GLY A 10 41.39 33.00 -5.28
C GLY A 10 40.58 33.74 -4.21
N ALA A 11 40.22 33.11 -3.09
CA ALA A 11 39.55 33.79 -1.98
C ALA A 11 40.47 34.81 -1.31
N LYS A 12 39.93 35.95 -0.88
CA LYS A 12 40.69 37.04 -0.26
C LYS A 12 40.38 37.19 1.22
N GLY A 13 41.41 37.49 2.01
CA GLY A 13 41.24 37.66 3.45
C GLY A 13 42.39 38.35 4.13
N SER A 14 42.38 38.26 5.46
CA SER A 14 43.35 38.92 6.31
C SER A 14 43.80 38.05 7.48
N ALA A 15 45.01 38.26 7.96
CA ALA A 15 45.47 37.75 9.26
C ALA A 15 46.46 38.72 9.91
N LEU A 16 46.80 38.49 11.17
CA LEU A 16 47.85 39.26 11.85
C LEU A 16 49.19 39.00 11.16
N MET A 17 49.94 40.07 10.84
CA MET A 17 51.20 39.96 10.09
C MET A 17 52.19 38.98 10.71
N LYS A 18 52.22 38.90 12.05
CA LYS A 18 53.09 37.99 12.81
C LYS A 18 52.77 36.49 12.66
N LEU A 19 51.61 36.14 12.10
CA LEU A 19 51.16 34.75 11.94
C LEU A 19 51.45 34.20 10.53
N PHE A 20 51.99 35.03 9.65
CA PHE A 20 52.43 34.61 8.32
C PHE A 20 53.89 34.13 8.36
N HIS A 21 54.19 33.12 7.56
CA HIS A 21 55.51 32.55 7.40
C HIS A 21 55.93 32.55 5.92
N PRO A 22 57.09 33.12 5.55
CA PRO A 22 58.06 33.79 6.41
C PRO A 22 57.56 35.17 6.87
N SER A 23 57.76 35.52 8.15
CA SER A 23 57.31 36.81 8.71
C SER A 23 58.27 37.98 8.46
N GLU A 24 59.51 37.67 8.07
CA GLU A 24 60.60 38.64 7.94
C GLU A 24 60.32 39.73 6.87
N PRO A 25 59.83 39.41 5.66
CA PRO A 25 59.48 40.44 4.67
C PRO A 25 58.40 41.40 5.16
N LEU A 26 57.44 40.89 5.94
CA LEU A 26 56.36 41.70 6.51
C LEU A 26 56.86 42.62 7.63
N ARG A 27 57.76 42.12 8.49
CA ARG A 27 58.37 42.91 9.55
C ARG A 27 59.27 44.02 8.99
N ALA A 28 60.01 43.72 7.93
CA ALA A 28 60.88 44.69 7.27
C ALA A 28 60.09 45.84 6.63
N ARG A 29 58.95 45.54 5.98
CA ARG A 29 58.15 46.54 5.26
C ARG A 29 57.12 47.26 6.12
N PHE A 30 56.56 46.61 7.13
CA PHE A 30 55.47 47.13 7.96
C PHE A 30 55.81 47.14 9.46
N SER A 31 57.05 47.44 9.83
CA SER A 31 57.61 47.31 11.19
C SER A 31 56.69 47.82 12.32
N ASP A 32 56.15 49.03 12.18
CA ASP A 32 55.27 49.64 13.21
C ASP A 32 53.91 48.93 13.32
N GLN A 33 53.33 48.55 12.18
CA GLN A 33 52.06 47.81 12.16
C GLN A 33 52.27 46.37 12.62
N PHE A 34 53.40 45.74 12.26
CA PHE A 34 53.75 44.38 12.66
C PHE A 34 53.84 44.24 14.19
N ASN A 35 54.48 45.21 14.85
CA ASN A 35 54.65 45.21 16.30
C ASN A 35 53.34 45.53 17.06
N ASN A 36 52.44 46.31 16.46
CA ASN A 36 51.16 46.70 17.05
C ASN A 36 49.98 45.79 16.68
N LYS A 37 50.24 44.50 16.38
CA LYS A 37 49.20 43.53 15.99
C LYS A 37 48.41 43.95 14.72
N GLY A 38 49.07 44.61 13.79
CA GLY A 38 48.52 44.96 12.48
C GLY A 38 48.18 43.71 11.66
N ARG A 39 47.13 43.82 10.85
CA ARG A 39 46.69 42.76 9.95
C ARG A 39 47.16 43.06 8.53
N LEU A 40 47.67 42.05 7.84
CA LEU A 40 47.83 42.12 6.40
C LEU A 40 46.48 41.72 5.80
N ALA A 41 45.86 42.64 5.06
CA ALA A 41 44.57 42.43 4.39
C ALA A 41 44.79 42.19 2.89
N ASN A 42 43.73 41.87 2.14
CA ASN A 42 43.77 41.63 0.69
C ASN A 42 44.73 40.51 0.23
N CYS A 43 45.08 39.57 1.12
CA CYS A 43 45.84 38.39 0.75
C CYS A 43 44.96 37.42 -0.04
N THR A 44 45.45 36.93 -1.17
CA THR A 44 44.73 35.98 -2.03
C THR A 44 45.23 34.57 -1.76
N ILE A 45 44.34 33.64 -1.42
CA ILE A 45 44.68 32.24 -1.20
C ILE A 45 45.02 31.59 -2.54
N VAL A 46 46.17 30.91 -2.59
CA VAL A 46 46.67 30.24 -3.79
C VAL A 46 46.51 28.73 -3.69
N ARG A 47 46.70 28.16 -2.49
CA ARG A 47 46.53 26.73 -2.22
C ARG A 47 46.43 26.44 -0.73
N LYS A 48 46.05 25.21 -0.40
CA LYS A 48 45.99 24.67 0.96
C LYS A 48 46.83 23.43 1.06
N LEU A 49 47.64 23.34 2.11
CA LEU A 49 48.51 22.19 2.39
C LEU A 49 48.40 21.80 3.87
N SER A 50 48.60 20.52 4.15
CA SER A 50 48.81 20.04 5.52
C SER A 50 50.29 20.22 5.86
N GLY A 51 50.57 20.86 7.00
CA GLY A 51 51.93 21.15 7.41
C GLY A 51 52.06 21.42 8.90
N ARG A 52 53.30 21.45 9.39
CA ARG A 52 53.59 21.69 10.82
C ARG A 52 53.66 23.19 11.09
N ALA A 53 52.68 23.73 11.82
CA ALA A 53 52.66 25.15 12.17
C ALA A 53 53.29 25.48 13.54
N SER A 54 53.76 24.49 14.31
CA SER A 54 54.39 24.76 15.61
C SER A 54 55.55 23.81 15.94
N ARG A 55 56.45 24.26 16.83
CA ARG A 55 57.55 23.45 17.40
C ARG A 55 57.07 22.18 18.15
N ARG A 56 55.77 22.04 18.43
CA ARG A 56 55.17 20.94 19.20
C ARG A 56 54.64 19.77 18.34
N GLY A 57 54.91 19.76 17.03
CA GLY A 57 54.73 18.56 16.19
C GLY A 57 53.32 18.26 15.68
N HIS A 58 52.30 19.05 16.06
CA HIS A 58 50.94 18.86 15.53
C HIS A 58 50.83 19.28 14.06
N GLU A 59 50.26 18.41 13.25
CA GLU A 59 49.92 18.64 11.85
C GLU A 59 48.64 19.49 11.77
N THR A 60 48.64 20.54 10.95
CA THR A 60 47.49 21.45 10.78
C THR A 60 47.38 21.91 9.34
N HIS A 61 46.19 22.36 8.95
CA HIS A 61 45.97 22.95 7.63
C HIS A 61 46.46 24.40 7.56
N LEU A 62 47.24 24.69 6.52
CA LEU A 62 47.83 25.99 6.21
C LEU A 62 47.26 26.51 4.88
N TYR A 63 46.91 27.79 4.86
CA TYR A 63 46.72 28.52 3.61
C TYR A 63 48.04 29.12 3.17
N HIS A 64 48.37 28.90 1.90
CA HIS A 64 49.39 29.64 1.21
C HIS A 64 48.72 30.79 0.46
N VAL A 65 49.17 32.01 0.75
CA VAL A 65 48.58 33.23 0.22
C VAL A 65 49.63 34.09 -0.49
N ALA A 66 49.20 34.80 -1.53
CA ALA A 66 49.95 35.84 -2.19
C ALA A 66 49.40 37.21 -1.81
N HIS A 67 50.24 38.24 -1.88
CA HIS A 67 49.84 39.62 -1.66
C HIS A 67 50.53 40.52 -2.69
N ASP A 68 49.79 41.44 -3.29
CA ASP A 68 50.26 42.23 -4.44
C ASP A 68 51.51 43.06 -4.15
N ASP A 69 51.67 43.52 -2.90
CA ASP A 69 52.89 44.21 -2.46
C ASP A 69 54.15 43.33 -2.45
N PHE A 70 54.02 42.01 -2.46
CA PHE A 70 55.15 41.07 -2.45
C PHE A 70 55.06 40.10 -3.64
N PRO A 71 55.26 40.61 -4.87
CA PRO A 71 55.15 39.77 -6.06
C PRO A 71 56.19 38.64 -6.01
N GLY A 72 55.74 37.42 -6.29
CA GLY A 72 56.59 36.22 -6.27
C GLY A 72 56.87 35.63 -4.88
N GLN A 73 56.36 36.22 -3.80
CA GLN A 73 56.49 35.69 -2.45
C GLN A 73 55.16 35.11 -1.96
N GLU A 74 55.16 33.83 -1.60
CA GLU A 74 54.05 33.19 -0.89
C GLU A 74 54.27 33.26 0.63
N PHE A 75 53.16 33.43 1.35
CA PHE A 75 53.12 33.37 2.81
C PHE A 75 52.20 32.25 3.26
N ALA A 76 52.64 31.43 4.21
CA ALA A 76 51.84 30.41 4.85
C ALA A 76 51.24 30.92 6.16
N VAL A 77 49.97 30.62 6.41
CA VAL A 77 49.25 30.99 7.65
C VAL A 77 48.26 29.89 8.02
N THR A 78 48.05 29.64 9.31
CA THR A 78 47.10 28.62 9.76
C THR A 78 45.67 29.00 9.41
N LYS A 79 44.87 28.02 8.95
CA LYS A 79 43.46 28.21 8.59
C LYS A 79 42.67 28.97 9.66
N HIS A 80 42.82 28.56 10.93
CA HIS A 80 42.11 29.18 12.06
C HIS A 80 42.51 30.64 12.35
N SER A 81 43.70 31.07 11.91
CA SER A 81 44.20 32.42 12.14
C SER A 81 43.88 33.38 10.99
N PHE A 82 43.41 32.86 9.86
CA PHE A 82 43.11 33.62 8.65
C PHE A 82 41.61 33.85 8.51
N LYS A 83 41.21 35.11 8.40
CA LYS A 83 39.82 35.51 8.22
C LYS A 83 39.57 35.71 6.74
N VAL A 84 38.76 34.85 6.14
CA VAL A 84 38.28 35.03 4.76
C VAL A 84 37.24 36.14 4.74
N GLU A 85 37.49 37.17 3.95
CA GLU A 85 36.65 38.36 3.83
C GLU A 85 35.84 38.34 2.53
N THR A 86 36.39 37.74 1.48
CA THR A 86 35.75 37.53 0.18
C THR A 86 36.01 36.09 -0.27
N ALA A 87 34.96 35.31 -0.49
CA ALA A 87 35.09 33.94 -1.01
C ALA A 87 35.52 33.95 -2.48
N CYS A 88 36.03 32.83 -2.99
CA CYS A 88 36.30 32.69 -4.42
C CYS A 88 35.00 32.78 -5.23
N THR A 89 35.09 33.28 -6.46
CA THR A 89 33.93 33.50 -7.33
C THR A 89 33.39 32.22 -7.95
N ASN A 90 34.23 31.18 -8.06
CA ASN A 90 33.87 29.89 -8.60
C ASN A 90 33.74 28.86 -7.46
N PRO A 91 32.58 28.18 -7.29
CA PRO A 91 32.37 27.20 -6.23
C PRO A 91 33.31 25.99 -6.27
N GLU A 92 33.82 25.61 -7.45
CA GLU A 92 34.74 24.47 -7.58
C GLU A 92 36.12 24.73 -6.97
N ASP A 93 36.49 26.02 -6.87
CA ASP A 93 37.76 26.43 -6.28
C ASP A 93 37.72 26.49 -4.73
N ILE A 94 36.57 26.20 -4.11
CA ILE A 94 36.42 26.04 -2.64
C ILE A 94 37.00 24.69 -2.21
N PHE A 95 37.89 24.69 -1.21
CA PHE A 95 38.48 23.46 -0.69
C PHE A 95 37.41 22.52 -0.12
N GLU A 96 37.53 21.22 -0.37
CA GLU A 96 36.49 20.23 -0.09
C GLU A 96 35.97 20.25 1.35
N ASP A 97 36.87 20.34 2.34
CA ASP A 97 36.53 20.41 3.77
C ASP A 97 35.92 21.75 4.22
N GLU A 98 35.77 22.70 3.29
CA GLU A 98 35.20 24.03 3.50
C GLU A 98 33.94 24.29 2.68
N ARG A 99 33.58 23.35 1.80
CA ARG A 99 32.27 23.34 1.17
C ARG A 99 31.22 23.21 2.28
N PRO A 100 30.13 24.00 2.25
CA PRO A 100 28.99 23.72 3.13
C PRO A 100 28.59 22.26 2.93
N PRO A 101 28.13 21.53 3.97
CA PRO A 101 27.48 20.25 3.74
C PRO A 101 26.45 20.48 2.65
N ALA A 102 26.47 19.63 1.61
CA ALA A 102 25.54 19.75 0.51
C ALA A 102 24.17 19.95 1.14
N ALA A 103 23.55 21.11 0.88
CA ALA A 103 22.12 21.18 1.05
C ALA A 103 21.58 19.97 0.28
N PRO A 104 20.57 19.24 0.80
CA PRO A 104 19.81 18.40 -0.09
C PRO A 104 19.56 19.26 -1.32
N ALA A 105 20.04 18.77 -2.48
CA ALA A 105 19.75 19.39 -3.76
C ALA A 105 18.31 19.84 -3.64
N ALA A 106 18.05 21.14 -3.85
CA ALA A 106 16.71 21.68 -3.69
C ALA A 106 15.78 20.64 -4.28
N SER A 107 15.11 19.87 -3.39
CA SER A 107 13.91 19.21 -3.78
C SER A 107 13.19 20.39 -4.37
N LEU A 108 12.76 20.29 -5.63
CA LEU A 108 11.49 20.91 -5.94
C LEU A 108 10.66 20.59 -4.71
N SER A 109 10.45 21.58 -3.83
CA SER A 109 9.52 21.43 -2.74
C SER A 109 8.25 21.33 -3.55
N GLN A 110 7.90 20.11 -3.90
CA GLN A 110 6.58 19.77 -4.31
C GLN A 110 5.82 19.89 -3.01
N GLU A 111 5.55 21.14 -2.67
CA GLU A 111 4.29 21.41 -2.06
C GLU A 111 3.28 20.71 -2.98
N ASP A 112 2.74 19.59 -2.48
CA ASP A 112 1.47 19.06 -2.94
C ASP A 112 0.61 20.28 -3.32
N PRO A 113 0.23 20.47 -4.59
CA PRO A 113 -0.48 21.67 -5.02
C PRO A 113 -1.82 21.84 -4.27
N ASN A 114 -2.25 20.80 -3.54
CA ASN A 114 -3.41 20.76 -2.66
C ASN A 114 -3.07 20.88 -1.17
N LEU A 115 -1.86 21.25 -0.76
CA LEU A 115 -1.46 21.47 0.63
C LEU A 115 -2.42 22.44 1.34
N ASN A 116 -2.83 23.50 0.64
CA ASN A 116 -3.81 24.48 1.12
C ASN A 116 -5.20 23.88 1.38
N LEU A 117 -5.53 22.71 0.82
CA LEU A 117 -6.80 22.02 1.04
C LEU A 117 -6.86 21.28 2.39
N ARG A 118 -5.74 21.14 3.11
CA ARG A 118 -5.69 20.52 4.44
C ARG A 118 -6.51 21.26 5.48
N GLU A 119 -6.58 22.58 5.37
CA GLU A 119 -7.37 23.47 6.22
C GLU A 119 -8.87 23.50 5.86
N SER A 120 -9.28 22.73 4.82
CA SER A 120 -10.66 22.79 4.34
C SER A 120 -11.67 22.36 5.40
N ARG A 121 -12.73 23.17 5.49
CA ARG A 121 -13.83 22.96 6.42
C ARG A 121 -15.08 22.34 5.80
N SER A 122 -15.07 22.10 4.49
CA SER A 122 -16.16 21.46 3.73
C SER A 122 -15.62 20.34 2.86
N ASN A 123 -16.51 19.47 2.36
CA ASN A 123 -16.16 18.38 1.45
C ASN A 123 -15.67 18.91 0.09
N ALA A 124 -14.98 18.07 -0.69
CA ALA A 124 -14.60 18.42 -2.06
C ALA A 124 -15.85 18.61 -2.92
N GLU A 125 -15.89 19.73 -3.67
CA GLU A 125 -16.97 19.99 -4.61
C GLU A 125 -16.93 18.95 -5.74
N PRO A 126 -18.06 18.32 -6.09
CA PRO A 126 -18.13 17.42 -7.24
C PRO A 126 -17.71 18.16 -8.52
N SER A 127 -16.72 17.62 -9.22
CA SER A 127 -16.31 18.10 -10.54
C SER A 127 -16.77 17.16 -11.67
N VAL A 128 -17.50 16.11 -11.31
CA VAL A 128 -18.15 15.15 -12.20
C VAL A 128 -19.62 15.05 -11.82
N LEU A 129 -20.49 14.80 -12.81
CA LEU A 129 -21.89 14.53 -12.57
C LEU A 129 -22.01 13.17 -11.89
N VAL A 130 -22.65 13.12 -10.71
CA VAL A 130 -22.84 11.88 -9.94
C VAL A 130 -24.13 11.20 -10.43
N PRO A 131 -24.07 10.01 -11.05
CA PRO A 131 -25.25 9.27 -11.43
C PRO A 131 -25.99 8.81 -10.19
N THR A 132 -27.16 9.37 -9.93
CA THR A 132 -28.02 8.88 -8.85
C THR A 132 -28.76 7.63 -9.32
N GLY A 133 -28.33 6.46 -8.85
CA GLY A 133 -29.09 5.21 -8.97
C GLY A 133 -29.16 4.58 -10.37
N ARG A 134 -28.29 4.98 -11.31
CA ARG A 134 -28.11 4.32 -12.61
C ARG A 134 -26.63 4.18 -12.96
N GLY A 135 -26.27 3.15 -13.71
CA GLY A 135 -24.96 3.07 -14.35
C GLY A 135 -24.78 4.18 -15.39
N LEU A 136 -23.53 4.48 -15.75
CA LEU A 136 -23.21 5.46 -16.78
C LEU A 136 -23.59 4.94 -18.17
N SER A 137 -24.14 5.80 -19.01
CA SER A 137 -24.37 5.51 -20.43
C SER A 137 -23.06 5.54 -21.23
N ALA A 138 -23.06 4.92 -22.41
CA ALA A 138 -21.90 4.94 -23.31
C ALA A 138 -21.47 6.36 -23.71
N SER A 139 -22.41 7.30 -23.83
CA SER A 139 -22.09 8.72 -24.10
C SER A 139 -21.38 9.37 -22.93
N GLU A 140 -21.88 9.16 -21.70
CA GLU A 140 -21.24 9.69 -20.49
C GLU A 140 -19.82 9.11 -20.31
N VAL A 141 -19.63 7.82 -20.60
CA VAL A 141 -18.31 7.19 -20.60
C VAL A 141 -17.37 7.81 -21.64
N ALA A 142 -17.86 8.07 -22.86
CA ALA A 142 -17.07 8.72 -23.91
C ALA A 142 -16.66 10.16 -23.51
N GLU A 143 -17.57 10.93 -22.93
CA GLU A 143 -17.28 12.29 -22.44
C GLU A 143 -16.23 12.31 -21.32
N LEU A 144 -16.22 11.29 -20.45
CA LEU A 144 -15.18 11.16 -19.42
C LEU A 144 -13.81 10.87 -20.06
N ARG A 145 -13.76 10.02 -21.09
CA ARG A 145 -12.54 9.72 -21.84
C ARG A 145 -12.00 10.92 -22.58
N ASP A 146 -12.87 11.72 -23.21
CA ASP A 146 -12.49 12.97 -23.88
C ASP A 146 -11.91 13.99 -22.89
N GLN A 147 -12.30 13.92 -21.61
CA GLN A 147 -11.70 14.69 -20.51
C GLN A 147 -10.39 14.08 -19.98
N GLY A 148 -9.94 12.96 -20.54
CA GLY A 148 -8.75 12.23 -20.14
C GLY A 148 -8.91 11.43 -18.84
N ILE A 149 -10.13 11.13 -18.39
CA ILE A 149 -10.37 10.28 -17.22
C ILE A 149 -10.19 8.82 -17.62
N GLU A 150 -9.45 8.06 -16.81
CA GLU A 150 -9.28 6.62 -16.99
C GLU A 150 -10.59 5.90 -16.66
N VAL A 151 -11.00 4.96 -17.51
CA VAL A 151 -12.25 4.21 -17.36
C VAL A 151 -11.92 2.72 -17.36
N ASP A 152 -12.23 2.03 -16.26
CA ASP A 152 -12.20 0.56 -16.21
C ASP A 152 -13.55 -0.01 -16.65
N ASP A 153 -13.61 -0.47 -17.90
CA ASP A 153 -14.79 -1.12 -18.49
C ASP A 153 -14.51 -2.62 -18.72
N ASP A 154 -15.27 -3.46 -18.00
CA ASP A 154 -15.17 -4.92 -18.02
C ASP A 154 -15.67 -5.55 -19.34
N ASN A 155 -16.08 -4.74 -20.31
CA ASN A 155 -16.44 -5.18 -21.67
C ASN A 155 -15.31 -4.96 -22.68
N GLU A 156 -14.33 -4.12 -22.36
CA GLU A 156 -13.17 -3.89 -23.24
C GLU A 156 -12.17 -5.03 -23.14
N PRO A 157 -11.48 -5.40 -24.24
CA PRO A 157 -10.48 -6.45 -24.19
C PRO A 157 -9.34 -6.13 -23.22
N LEU A 158 -8.93 -7.10 -22.41
CA LEU A 158 -7.67 -7.00 -21.69
C LEU A 158 -6.50 -6.94 -22.69
N PRO A 159 -5.47 -6.10 -22.46
CA PRO A 159 -4.33 -5.98 -23.36
C PRO A 159 -3.68 -7.32 -23.70
N GLU A 160 -3.57 -8.21 -22.72
CA GLU A 160 -2.96 -9.54 -22.85
C GLU A 160 -3.75 -10.50 -23.76
N ASN A 161 -5.03 -10.22 -23.99
CA ASN A 161 -5.92 -11.04 -24.81
C ASN A 161 -6.06 -10.50 -26.25
N VAL A 162 -5.49 -9.34 -26.56
CA VAL A 162 -5.54 -8.77 -27.92
C VAL A 162 -4.74 -9.65 -28.89
N GLY A 163 -5.39 -10.01 -30.00
CA GLY A 163 -4.81 -10.90 -31.02
C GLY A 163 -4.92 -12.39 -30.71
N ALA A 164 -5.62 -12.77 -29.63
CA ALA A 164 -5.83 -14.18 -29.29
C ALA A 164 -6.58 -14.98 -30.37
N ASP A 165 -7.39 -14.32 -31.20
CA ASP A 165 -8.11 -14.89 -32.35
C ASP A 165 -7.19 -15.37 -33.48
N SER A 166 -5.97 -14.85 -33.55
CA SER A 166 -4.96 -15.27 -34.54
C SER A 166 -4.21 -16.53 -34.15
N LEU A 167 -4.40 -17.02 -32.91
CA LEU A 167 -3.73 -18.22 -32.41
C LEU A 167 -4.56 -19.46 -32.66
N PRO A 168 -3.93 -20.61 -32.96
CA PRO A 168 -4.65 -21.87 -33.07
C PRO A 168 -5.34 -22.19 -31.73
N SER A 169 -6.54 -22.75 -31.82
CA SER A 169 -7.21 -23.30 -30.64
C SER A 169 -6.38 -24.46 -30.09
N PRO A 170 -6.18 -24.56 -28.78
CA PRO A 170 -5.45 -25.70 -28.22
C PRO A 170 -6.25 -26.98 -28.46
N GLU A 171 -5.53 -28.06 -28.79
CA GLU A 171 -6.10 -29.40 -28.78
C GLU A 171 -6.24 -29.85 -27.32
N GLY A 172 -7.48 -30.09 -26.89
CA GLY A 172 -7.79 -30.50 -25.54
C GLY A 172 -8.66 -31.75 -25.51
N THR A 173 -8.69 -32.41 -24.36
CA THR A 173 -9.52 -33.58 -24.10
C THR A 173 -10.60 -33.23 -23.08
N TRP A 174 -11.84 -33.59 -23.39
CA TRP A 174 -12.96 -33.48 -22.45
C TRP A 174 -12.87 -34.59 -21.40
N ALA A 175 -13.01 -34.21 -20.14
CA ALA A 175 -12.95 -35.14 -19.01
C ALA A 175 -13.84 -34.71 -17.85
N ASP A 176 -14.34 -35.71 -17.12
CA ASP A 176 -14.94 -35.54 -15.81
C ASP A 176 -13.85 -35.70 -14.73
N LEU A 177 -13.19 -34.60 -14.36
CA LEU A 177 -12.12 -34.61 -13.36
C LEU A 177 -12.70 -34.83 -11.96
N ARG A 178 -12.42 -35.97 -11.34
CA ARG A 178 -12.84 -36.30 -9.96
C ARG A 178 -11.73 -36.16 -8.91
N GLN A 179 -10.50 -35.96 -9.35
CA GLN A 179 -9.34 -35.76 -8.48
C GLN A 179 -8.75 -34.37 -8.69
N CYS A 180 -8.57 -33.62 -7.60
CA CYS A 180 -8.03 -32.27 -7.62
C CYS A 180 -6.50 -32.30 -7.52
N ARG A 181 -5.78 -31.69 -8.49
CA ARG A 181 -4.30 -31.61 -8.48
C ARG A 181 -3.73 -31.03 -7.18
N ARG A 182 -4.31 -29.95 -6.69
CA ARG A 182 -3.92 -29.33 -5.43
C ARG A 182 -4.03 -30.30 -4.24
N ASN A 183 -5.11 -31.08 -4.18
CA ASN A 183 -5.30 -32.03 -3.09
C ASN A 183 -4.29 -33.19 -3.19
N MET A 184 -4.00 -33.66 -4.40
CA MET A 184 -2.96 -34.67 -4.63
C MET A 184 -1.56 -34.16 -4.25
N ALA A 185 -1.33 -32.85 -4.35
CA ALA A 185 -0.12 -32.18 -3.87
C ALA A 185 -0.12 -31.87 -2.36
N GLY A 186 -1.07 -32.41 -1.58
CA GLY A 186 -1.13 -32.23 -0.12
C GLY A 186 -1.72 -30.89 0.35
N GLY A 187 -2.46 -30.18 -0.50
CA GLY A 187 -3.04 -28.87 -0.17
C GLY A 187 -4.00 -28.91 1.03
N ARG A 188 -3.71 -28.13 2.08
CA ARG A 188 -4.51 -28.05 3.31
C ARG A 188 -5.70 -27.10 3.21
N PHE A 189 -6.74 -27.31 4.01
CA PHE A 189 -7.94 -26.47 4.08
C PHE A 189 -7.94 -25.56 5.31
N ASP A 190 -6.78 -24.99 5.62
CA ASP A 190 -6.57 -24.17 6.82
C ASP A 190 -7.48 -22.93 6.82
N LYS A 191 -8.14 -22.65 7.96
CA LYS A 191 -8.91 -21.42 8.17
C LYS A 191 -7.98 -20.26 8.53
N GLY A 192 -8.42 -19.04 8.23
CA GLY A 192 -7.70 -17.83 8.64
C GLY A 192 -7.68 -17.70 10.16
N LYS A 193 -6.62 -17.07 10.70
CA LYS A 193 -6.43 -16.83 12.13
C LYS A 193 -5.45 -15.69 12.40
N TRP A 194 -5.67 -14.95 13.47
CA TRP A 194 -4.66 -14.03 14.01
C TRP A 194 -3.56 -14.80 14.73
N LEU A 195 -2.30 -14.44 14.50
CA LEU A 195 -1.14 -15.20 15.01
C LEU A 195 -0.98 -15.08 16.53
N HIS A 196 -1.29 -13.91 17.08
CA HIS A 196 -1.13 -13.61 18.51
C HIS A 196 -2.46 -13.42 19.26
N HIS A 197 -3.59 -13.65 18.57
CA HIS A 197 -4.93 -13.46 19.12
C HIS A 197 -5.82 -14.68 18.84
N PRO A 198 -5.84 -15.69 19.75
CA PRO A 198 -6.70 -16.85 19.61
C PRO A 198 -8.17 -16.44 19.48
N TRP A 199 -8.95 -17.15 18.66
CA TRP A 199 -10.36 -16.84 18.44
C TRP A 199 -11.19 -16.79 19.73
N SER A 200 -10.86 -17.62 20.72
CA SER A 200 -11.50 -17.57 22.04
C SER A 200 -11.35 -16.20 22.72
N GLN A 201 -10.21 -15.53 22.57
CA GLN A 201 -9.97 -14.18 23.08
C GLN A 201 -10.64 -13.12 22.20
N VAL A 202 -10.48 -13.21 20.88
CA VAL A 202 -11.08 -12.27 19.92
C VAL A 202 -12.60 -12.16 20.12
N SER A 203 -13.25 -13.27 20.45
CA SER A 203 -14.68 -13.31 20.74
C SER A 203 -15.12 -12.45 21.92
N GLN A 204 -14.19 -12.08 22.81
CA GLN A 204 -14.43 -11.33 24.04
C GLN A 204 -13.82 -9.93 24.01
N TYR A 205 -13.04 -9.58 22.99
CA TYR A 205 -12.42 -8.26 22.89
C TYR A 205 -13.48 -7.15 22.78
N SER A 206 -13.20 -6.06 23.50
CA SER A 206 -13.87 -4.78 23.30
C SER A 206 -13.68 -4.28 21.87
N GLU A 207 -14.55 -3.39 21.41
CA GLU A 207 -14.49 -2.80 20.08
C GLU A 207 -13.14 -2.12 19.82
N PHE A 208 -12.61 -1.37 20.80
CA PHE A 208 -11.32 -0.70 20.64
C PHE A 208 -10.16 -1.69 20.55
N LYS A 209 -10.13 -2.72 21.41
CA LYS A 209 -9.12 -3.79 21.31
C LYS A 209 -9.17 -4.55 19.98
N LEU A 210 -10.35 -4.77 19.41
CA LEU A 210 -10.49 -5.37 18.08
C LEU A 210 -9.93 -4.44 17.01
N PHE A 211 -10.23 -3.15 17.09
CA PHE A 211 -9.69 -2.17 16.16
C PHE A 211 -8.15 -2.12 16.22
N GLU A 212 -7.56 -2.07 17.42
CA GLU A 212 -6.11 -2.11 17.63
C GLU A 212 -5.45 -3.36 17.06
N MET A 213 -6.12 -4.51 17.13
CA MET A 213 -5.65 -5.76 16.53
C MET A 213 -5.61 -5.67 14.99
N THR A 214 -6.54 -4.95 14.38
CA THR A 214 -6.73 -4.90 12.92
C THR A 214 -6.08 -3.69 12.23
N PHE A 215 -5.55 -2.74 12.99
CA PHE A 215 -4.96 -1.53 12.44
C PHE A 215 -3.52 -1.35 12.95
N PRO A 216 -2.55 -0.93 12.12
CA PRO A 216 -1.16 -0.76 12.54
C PRO A 216 -1.00 0.45 13.48
N MET A 217 -1.34 0.28 14.76
CA MET A 217 -1.23 1.33 15.77
C MET A 217 0.22 1.72 16.04
N SER A 218 1.18 0.81 15.82
CA SER A 218 2.62 1.12 15.83
C SER A 218 2.98 2.16 14.77
N TYR A 219 2.46 2.04 13.55
CA TYR A 219 2.67 3.02 12.49
C TYR A 219 2.13 4.41 12.85
N ILE A 220 0.98 4.46 13.52
CA ILE A 220 0.43 5.73 14.02
C ILE A 220 1.38 6.37 15.05
N ARG A 221 1.87 5.58 16.00
CA ARG A 221 2.78 6.03 17.05
C ARG A 221 4.13 6.48 16.50
N ASP A 222 4.72 5.68 15.62
CA ASP A 222 6.13 5.79 15.23
C ASP A 222 6.33 6.69 14.00
N VAL A 223 5.29 6.86 13.17
CA VAL A 223 5.37 7.64 11.93
C VAL A 223 4.40 8.81 11.97
N VAL A 224 3.09 8.54 11.99
CA VAL A 224 2.04 9.58 11.81
C VAL A 224 2.12 10.65 12.88
N ILE A 225 2.26 10.29 14.15
CA ILE A 225 2.34 11.25 15.25
C ILE A 225 3.59 12.13 15.16
N PRO A 226 4.82 11.58 15.05
CA PRO A 226 6.02 12.39 14.89
C PRO A 226 5.95 13.38 13.71
N VAL A 227 5.52 12.91 12.53
CA VAL A 227 5.45 13.80 11.36
C VAL A 227 4.32 14.83 11.46
N THR A 228 3.22 14.50 12.16
CA THR A 228 2.14 15.46 12.46
C THR A 228 2.61 16.50 13.47
N ASN A 229 3.36 16.10 14.51
CA ASN A 229 3.87 16.99 15.56
C ASN A 229 4.83 18.06 15.02
N ALA A 230 5.59 17.76 13.98
CA ALA A 230 6.43 18.74 13.29
C ALA A 230 5.65 19.95 12.71
N HIS A 231 4.33 19.83 12.59
CA HIS A 231 3.43 20.88 12.10
C HIS A 231 2.45 21.40 13.15
N LEU A 232 2.57 20.97 14.41
CA LEU A 232 1.73 21.44 15.51
C LEU A 232 2.49 22.42 16.40
N THR A 233 1.76 23.41 16.94
CA THR A 233 2.32 24.29 17.98
C THR A 233 2.42 23.58 19.34
N SER A 234 1.54 22.62 19.60
CA SER A 234 1.56 21.75 20.78
C SER A 234 1.50 20.32 20.30
N GLU A 235 2.47 19.50 20.69
CA GLU A 235 2.53 18.10 20.28
C GLU A 235 1.30 17.32 20.73
N THR A 236 0.84 16.38 19.90
CA THR A 236 -0.13 15.34 20.25
C THR A 236 0.63 14.07 20.60
N ASN A 237 0.10 13.29 21.55
CA ASN A 237 0.53 11.92 21.81
C ASN A 237 -0.52 10.92 21.31
N ILE A 238 -0.29 9.62 21.53
CA ILE A 238 -1.19 8.59 20.99
C ILE A 238 -2.54 8.59 21.68
N LYS A 239 -2.58 8.86 22.99
CA LYS A 239 -3.82 9.01 23.74
C LYS A 239 -4.71 10.10 23.13
N GLU A 240 -4.15 11.30 22.93
CA GLU A 240 -4.88 12.43 22.34
C GLU A 240 -5.25 12.18 20.87
N PHE A 241 -4.35 11.57 20.09
CA PHE A 241 -4.62 11.21 18.70
C PHE A 241 -5.80 10.25 18.57
N VAL A 242 -5.89 9.25 19.47
CA VAL A 242 -7.02 8.31 19.50
C VAL A 242 -8.32 9.02 19.93
N VAL A 243 -8.27 10.01 20.84
CA VAL A 243 -9.46 10.84 21.15
C VAL A 243 -9.89 11.64 19.91
N TRP A 244 -8.94 12.22 19.19
CA TRP A 244 -9.21 12.94 17.94
C TRP A 244 -9.86 12.01 16.89
N LEU A 245 -9.35 10.79 16.75
CA LEU A 245 -9.90 9.77 15.85
C LEU A 245 -11.30 9.31 16.29
N GLY A 246 -11.51 9.12 17.60
CA GLY A 246 -12.81 8.81 18.19
C GLY A 246 -13.88 9.85 17.86
N CYS A 247 -13.51 11.14 17.84
CA CYS A 247 -14.39 12.21 17.36
C CYS A 247 -14.81 11.99 15.90
N VAL A 248 -13.89 11.60 15.02
CA VAL A 248 -14.18 11.30 13.60
C VAL A 248 -15.18 10.14 13.50
N PHE A 249 -14.88 9.00 14.13
CA PHE A 249 -15.76 7.82 14.13
C PHE A 249 -17.15 8.13 14.72
N PHE A 250 -17.22 8.96 15.77
CA PHE A 250 -18.49 9.34 16.38
C PHE A 250 -19.33 10.21 15.46
N MET A 251 -18.73 11.19 14.77
CA MET A 251 -19.43 11.99 13.76
C MET A 251 -19.98 11.09 12.63
N SER A 252 -19.22 10.07 12.22
CA SER A 252 -19.62 9.06 11.24
C SER A 252 -20.70 8.07 11.72
N CYS A 253 -21.34 8.34 12.85
CA CYS A 253 -22.54 7.64 13.30
C CYS A 253 -23.85 8.38 12.98
N TYR A 254 -23.79 9.61 12.47
CA TYR A 254 -24.96 10.49 12.30
C TYR A 254 -25.00 11.13 10.91
N GLN A 255 -26.08 10.90 10.17
CA GLN A 255 -26.36 11.57 8.89
C GLN A 255 -26.98 12.96 9.10
N GLY A 256 -26.88 13.82 8.08
CA GLY A 256 -27.58 15.11 8.03
C GLY A 256 -26.90 16.27 8.77
N ILE A 257 -25.76 16.05 9.43
CA ILE A 257 -25.01 17.10 10.13
C ILE A 257 -23.87 17.59 9.23
N GLY A 258 -24.22 18.49 8.29
CA GLY A 258 -23.27 19.02 7.31
C GLY A 258 -22.23 19.97 7.89
N ASP A 259 -22.57 20.76 8.91
CA ASP A 259 -21.60 21.67 9.55
C ASP A 259 -20.97 21.03 10.78
N ARG A 260 -19.70 20.60 10.66
CA ARG A 260 -18.95 19.97 11.76
C ARG A 260 -18.80 20.88 12.99
N ARG A 261 -18.92 22.19 12.85
CA ARG A 261 -18.85 23.13 14.00
C ARG A 261 -19.99 22.90 14.99
N LEU A 262 -21.11 22.33 14.54
CA LEU A 262 -22.26 22.03 15.39
C LEU A 262 -21.94 21.03 16.51
N TRP A 263 -20.96 20.15 16.31
CA TRP A 263 -20.48 19.22 17.35
C TRP A 263 -19.79 19.91 18.52
N TRP A 264 -19.36 21.16 18.36
CA TRP A 264 -18.75 21.99 19.41
C TRP A 264 -19.57 23.24 19.73
N SER A 265 -20.77 23.37 19.15
CA SER A 265 -21.62 24.54 19.37
C SER A 265 -22.13 24.60 20.81
N LEU A 266 -22.20 25.79 21.41
CA LEU A 266 -22.87 25.99 22.70
C LEU A 266 -24.35 26.38 22.52
N GLN A 267 -24.82 26.52 21.27
CA GLN A 267 -26.21 26.86 20.99
C GLN A 267 -27.13 25.71 21.44
N PRO A 268 -28.37 26.01 21.90
CA PRO A 268 -29.37 25.00 22.18
C PRO A 268 -29.63 24.10 20.96
N ILE A 269 -29.86 22.81 21.22
CA ILE A 269 -30.25 21.83 20.19
C ILE A 269 -31.77 21.92 20.01
N SER A 270 -32.24 21.89 18.76
CA SER A 270 -33.66 21.82 18.43
C SER A 270 -33.96 20.58 17.57
N LEU A 271 -35.22 20.39 17.18
CA LEU A 271 -35.61 19.32 16.25
C LEU A 271 -34.97 19.48 14.86
N THR A 272 -34.53 20.68 14.49
CA THR A 272 -34.05 21.01 13.14
C THR A 272 -32.61 21.53 13.11
N GLU A 273 -32.02 21.85 14.27
CA GLU A 273 -30.71 22.50 14.35
C GLU A 273 -29.83 21.93 15.45
N GLY A 274 -28.53 21.89 15.17
CA GLY A 274 -27.49 21.45 16.10
C GLY A 274 -27.15 19.96 15.97
N ALA A 275 -25.93 19.61 16.39
CA ALA A 275 -25.56 18.21 16.55
C ALA A 275 -26.26 17.65 17.80
N PRO A 276 -26.61 16.35 17.85
CA PRO A 276 -27.29 15.76 19.00
C PRO A 276 -26.37 15.65 20.23
N TYR A 277 -25.06 15.71 20.04
CA TYR A 277 -24.07 15.62 21.12
C TYR A 277 -23.00 16.71 20.99
N ARG A 278 -22.28 16.95 22.09
CA ARG A 278 -21.19 17.94 22.17
C ARG A 278 -19.86 17.23 22.41
N LEU A 279 -18.94 17.35 21.46
CA LEU A 279 -17.60 16.77 21.51
C LEU A 279 -16.60 17.63 22.30
N GLY A 280 -17.00 18.85 22.68
CA GLY A 280 -16.19 19.78 23.47
C GLY A 280 -15.77 19.26 24.84
N VAL A 281 -16.44 18.23 25.37
CA VAL A 281 -16.07 17.56 26.62
C VAL A 281 -14.83 16.68 26.48
N TYR A 282 -14.52 16.21 25.26
CA TYR A 282 -13.37 15.34 24.99
C TYR A 282 -12.19 16.12 24.41
N MET A 283 -12.46 17.04 23.49
CA MET A 283 -11.43 17.84 22.82
C MET A 283 -12.00 19.18 22.39
N SER A 284 -11.22 20.26 22.49
CA SER A 284 -11.64 21.56 21.98
C SER A 284 -11.72 21.56 20.45
N ARG A 285 -12.67 22.31 19.86
CA ARG A 285 -12.78 22.44 18.39
C ARG A 285 -11.47 22.87 17.76
N LYS A 286 -10.82 23.87 18.36
CA LYS A 286 -9.55 24.41 17.85
C LYS A 286 -8.48 23.32 17.81
N ARG A 287 -8.33 22.55 18.89
CA ARG A 287 -7.35 21.46 18.93
C ARG A 287 -7.63 20.39 17.89
N TRP A 288 -8.90 20.04 17.71
CA TRP A 288 -9.32 19.08 16.69
C TRP A 288 -8.99 19.56 15.27
N GLU A 289 -9.28 20.83 14.95
CA GLU A 289 -8.93 21.47 13.67
C GLU A 289 -7.40 21.58 13.46
N ASP A 290 -6.65 21.90 14.52
CA ASP A 290 -5.18 21.98 14.48
C ASP A 290 -4.59 20.60 14.10
N ILE A 291 -5.06 19.51 14.72
CA ILE A 291 -4.63 18.14 14.37
C ILE A 291 -5.00 17.81 12.92
N CYS A 292 -6.26 18.05 12.50
CA CYS A 292 -6.69 17.78 11.12
C CYS A 292 -5.80 18.45 10.06
N THR A 293 -5.34 19.66 10.33
CA THR A 293 -4.50 20.45 9.41
C THR A 293 -3.05 19.94 9.40
N ALA A 294 -2.57 19.49 10.55
CA ALA A 294 -1.19 19.04 10.74
C ALA A 294 -0.94 17.60 10.26
N LEU A 295 -1.97 16.77 10.07
CA LEU A 295 -1.83 15.36 9.71
C LEU A 295 -0.90 15.09 8.52
N ARG A 296 0.02 14.14 8.70
CA ARG A 296 0.92 13.60 7.66
C ARG A 296 1.02 12.09 7.83
N TYR A 297 1.24 11.37 6.73
CA TYR A 297 1.26 9.90 6.72
C TYR A 297 2.54 9.34 6.10
N THR A 298 3.66 10.05 6.20
CA THR A 298 4.93 9.54 5.71
C THR A 298 6.09 10.27 6.36
N LEU A 299 7.10 9.53 6.83
CA LEU A 299 8.42 10.06 7.20
C LEU A 299 9.42 9.90 6.05
N ARG A 300 9.08 9.15 5.00
CA ARG A 300 9.96 8.97 3.85
C ARG A 300 10.28 10.33 3.22
N PRO A 301 11.56 10.61 2.91
CA PRO A 301 11.90 11.83 2.19
C PRO A 301 11.14 11.87 0.87
N ALA A 302 10.73 13.08 0.47
CA ALA A 302 10.14 13.26 -0.85
C ALA A 302 11.19 12.89 -1.93
N PRO A 303 10.80 12.16 -2.98
CA PRO A 303 11.71 11.87 -4.08
C PRO A 303 12.08 13.16 -4.83
N ASP A 304 13.10 13.08 -5.68
CA ASP A 304 13.55 14.18 -6.55
C ASP A 304 12.66 14.38 -7.79
N PHE A 305 11.62 13.56 -7.96
CA PHE A 305 10.62 13.64 -9.03
C PHE A 305 9.19 13.80 -8.48
N VAL A 306 8.22 14.06 -9.37
CA VAL A 306 6.80 14.18 -8.99
C VAL A 306 6.19 12.82 -8.68
N ASP A 307 6.00 12.54 -7.40
CA ASP A 307 5.25 11.39 -6.92
C ASP A 307 3.99 11.83 -6.18
N LYS A 308 2.88 11.86 -6.91
CA LYS A 308 1.60 12.28 -6.37
C LYS A 308 1.09 11.35 -5.26
N PHE A 309 1.55 10.10 -5.20
CA PHE A 309 1.14 9.11 -4.20
C PHE A 309 2.08 9.05 -2.98
N HIS A 310 3.21 9.77 -3.01
CA HIS A 310 4.19 9.82 -1.92
C HIS A 310 3.56 9.96 -0.52
N PRO A 311 2.55 10.84 -0.31
CA PRO A 311 1.95 11.00 1.01
C PRO A 311 1.26 9.76 1.59
N ILE A 312 0.96 8.73 0.79
CA ILE A 312 0.23 7.52 1.24
C ILE A 312 0.96 6.21 0.99
N ARG A 313 2.14 6.22 0.35
CA ARG A 313 2.89 4.98 0.06
C ARG A 313 3.23 4.24 1.35
N GLU A 314 3.87 4.94 2.30
CA GLU A 314 4.28 4.34 3.56
C GLU A 314 3.08 3.87 4.40
N LEU A 315 1.94 4.56 4.31
CA LEU A 315 0.69 4.14 4.94
C LEU A 315 0.14 2.83 4.36
N GLN A 316 0.13 2.69 3.03
CA GLN A 316 -0.31 1.45 2.37
C GLN A 316 0.64 0.30 2.71
N ASP A 317 1.95 0.55 2.69
CA ASP A 317 2.96 -0.45 3.03
C ASP A 317 2.78 -0.92 4.47
N ALA A 318 2.64 0.00 5.43
CA ALA A 318 2.41 -0.33 6.83
C ALA A 318 1.11 -1.13 7.07
N PHE A 319 0.04 -0.80 6.34
CA PHE A 319 -1.20 -1.59 6.38
C PHE A 319 -0.96 -3.01 5.87
N ASN A 320 -0.33 -3.16 4.70
CA ASN A 320 -0.06 -4.48 4.10
C ASN A 320 0.91 -5.31 4.95
N GLU A 321 1.94 -4.69 5.53
CA GLU A 321 2.90 -5.34 6.44
C GLU A 321 2.23 -5.83 7.73
N HIS A 322 1.29 -5.05 8.28
CA HIS A 322 0.51 -5.47 9.46
C HIS A 322 -0.17 -6.80 9.22
N TYR A 323 -0.92 -6.96 8.14
CA TYR A 323 -1.61 -8.21 7.84
C TYR A 323 -0.67 -9.33 7.39
N LYS A 324 0.45 -9.00 6.74
CA LYS A 324 1.51 -9.97 6.45
C LYS A 324 2.02 -10.61 7.75
N ASN A 325 2.23 -9.80 8.79
CA ASN A 325 2.90 -10.17 10.04
C ASN A 325 1.95 -10.66 11.14
N GLU A 326 0.68 -10.25 11.15
CA GLU A 326 -0.25 -10.50 12.28
C GLU A 326 -1.35 -11.51 11.93
N TYR A 327 -1.64 -11.72 10.64
CA TYR A 327 -2.78 -12.52 10.19
C TYR A 327 -2.38 -13.67 9.28
N CYS A 328 -2.70 -14.91 9.67
CA CYS A 328 -2.59 -16.08 8.80
C CYS A 328 -3.84 -16.21 7.93
N ARG A 329 -3.67 -16.18 6.61
CA ARG A 329 -4.76 -16.20 5.62
C ARG A 329 -5.37 -17.59 5.48
N GLY A 330 -6.68 -17.68 5.31
CA GLY A 330 -7.39 -18.91 4.97
C GLY A 330 -6.99 -19.50 3.62
N TRP A 331 -7.33 -20.76 3.40
CA TRP A 331 -6.95 -21.50 2.20
C TRP A 331 -7.63 -21.01 0.92
N TRP A 332 -8.78 -20.34 1.02
CA TRP A 332 -9.53 -19.78 -0.09
C TRP A 332 -9.62 -18.27 0.04
N ASN A 333 -9.33 -17.56 -1.05
CA ASN A 333 -9.27 -16.10 -1.10
C ASN A 333 -10.06 -15.59 -2.30
N CYS A 334 -10.49 -14.34 -2.24
CA CYS A 334 -11.14 -13.61 -3.32
C CYS A 334 -10.36 -12.34 -3.61
N LEU A 335 -9.97 -12.15 -4.87
CA LEU A 335 -9.30 -10.96 -5.37
C LEU A 335 -10.26 -10.22 -6.31
N ASP A 336 -10.47 -8.94 -6.04
CA ASP A 336 -11.40 -8.06 -6.77
C ASP A 336 -11.06 -6.58 -6.48
N GLU A 337 -11.73 -5.66 -7.16
CA GLU A 337 -11.56 -4.22 -7.01
C GLU A 337 -12.45 -3.61 -5.90
N SER A 338 -11.85 -2.72 -5.10
CA SER A 338 -12.50 -1.85 -4.11
C SER A 338 -12.45 -0.39 -4.56
N MET A 339 -13.46 0.41 -4.20
CA MET A 339 -13.56 1.82 -4.62
C MET A 339 -13.50 2.77 -3.43
N SER A 340 -12.48 3.61 -3.35
CA SER A 340 -12.46 4.77 -2.45
C SER A 340 -13.15 5.95 -3.12
N VAL A 341 -14.37 6.25 -2.68
CA VAL A 341 -15.27 7.20 -3.36
C VAL A 341 -14.73 8.63 -3.30
N TRP A 342 -14.68 9.26 -4.46
CA TRP A 342 -14.30 10.67 -4.59
C TRP A 342 -14.94 11.27 -5.84
N TYR A 343 -15.44 12.50 -5.72
CA TYR A 343 -16.17 13.17 -6.81
C TYR A 343 -15.40 14.34 -7.43
N ASN A 344 -14.14 14.53 -7.05
CA ASN A 344 -13.29 15.56 -7.60
C ASN A 344 -12.17 14.95 -8.46
N LYS A 345 -12.26 15.13 -9.78
CA LYS A 345 -11.39 14.49 -10.77
C LYS A 345 -9.92 14.88 -10.71
N PHE A 346 -9.57 15.85 -9.87
CA PHE A 346 -8.20 16.35 -9.73
C PHE A 346 -7.39 15.63 -8.65
N CYS A 347 -7.92 14.58 -8.02
CA CYS A 347 -7.07 13.71 -7.18
C CYS A 347 -6.17 12.80 -8.04
N PRO A 348 -4.99 12.42 -7.53
CA PRO A 348 -4.14 11.41 -8.18
C PRO A 348 -4.88 10.09 -8.34
N GLY A 349 -4.67 9.40 -9.46
CA GLY A 349 -5.27 8.08 -9.71
C GLY A 349 -6.80 8.12 -9.79
N PHE A 350 -7.39 9.27 -10.15
CA PHE A 350 -8.83 9.38 -10.33
C PHE A 350 -9.27 8.56 -11.55
N MET A 351 -10.24 7.69 -11.34
CA MET A 351 -10.81 6.87 -12.40
C MET A 351 -12.31 6.66 -12.25
N CYS A 352 -12.89 6.12 -13.32
CA CYS A 352 -14.29 5.77 -13.41
C CYS A 352 -14.45 4.26 -13.61
N VAL A 353 -15.25 3.62 -12.77
CA VAL A 353 -15.63 2.21 -12.84
C VAL A 353 -17.15 2.12 -13.05
N PRO A 354 -17.64 2.20 -14.30
CA PRO A 354 -19.05 2.49 -14.61
C PRO A 354 -20.08 1.53 -14.02
N ARG A 355 -19.67 0.29 -13.75
CA ARG A 355 -20.51 -0.80 -13.22
C ARG A 355 -20.72 -0.71 -11.70
N LYS A 356 -19.84 -0.03 -10.95
CA LYS A 356 -19.92 0.02 -9.48
C LYS A 356 -20.98 1.07 -9.05
N PRO A 357 -21.68 0.87 -7.91
CA PRO A 357 -22.70 1.80 -7.43
C PRO A 357 -22.19 3.23 -7.19
N HIS A 358 -20.91 3.34 -6.82
CA HIS A 358 -20.18 4.60 -6.73
C HIS A 358 -19.03 4.56 -7.73
N PRO A 359 -19.25 5.02 -8.98
CA PRO A 359 -18.34 4.76 -10.07
C PRO A 359 -17.09 5.63 -10.06
N PHE A 360 -16.99 6.65 -9.20
CA PHE A 360 -15.89 7.62 -9.23
C PHE A 360 -15.03 7.58 -7.98
N GLY A 361 -13.71 7.65 -8.19
CA GLY A 361 -12.74 7.90 -7.14
C GLY A 361 -11.42 7.21 -7.42
N ASN A 362 -10.83 6.61 -6.38
CA ASN A 362 -9.65 5.77 -6.51
C ASN A 362 -10.04 4.30 -6.46
N GLU A 363 -9.51 3.51 -7.38
CA GLU A 363 -9.63 2.06 -7.33
C GLU A 363 -8.45 1.46 -6.56
N TYR A 364 -8.76 0.41 -5.79
CA TYR A 364 -7.79 -0.47 -5.19
C TYR A 364 -8.03 -1.88 -5.71
N HIS A 365 -6.96 -2.59 -6.02
CA HIS A 365 -7.01 -4.03 -6.08
C HIS A 365 -6.87 -4.56 -4.66
N THR A 366 -7.78 -5.44 -4.26
CA THR A 366 -7.87 -5.93 -2.88
C THR A 366 -8.07 -7.43 -2.85
N ILE A 367 -7.58 -8.07 -1.79
CA ILE A 367 -7.74 -9.51 -1.59
C ILE A 367 -8.17 -9.80 -0.16
N CYS A 368 -9.16 -10.68 -0.05
CA CYS A 368 -9.76 -11.12 1.21
C CYS A 368 -9.73 -12.65 1.32
N ASP A 369 -9.65 -13.16 2.54
CA ASP A 369 -10.06 -14.53 2.85
C ASP A 369 -11.42 -14.52 3.57
N GLY A 370 -12.05 -15.69 3.72
CA GLY A 370 -13.35 -15.83 4.36
C GLY A 370 -13.70 -17.28 4.67
N GLU A 371 -14.88 -17.51 5.23
CA GLU A 371 -15.44 -18.84 5.45
C GLU A 371 -16.34 -19.25 4.28
N LEU A 372 -16.04 -20.39 3.65
CA LEU A 372 -16.89 -20.96 2.60
C LEU A 372 -18.13 -21.66 3.16
N ASP A 373 -18.10 -22.05 4.44
CA ASP A 373 -19.18 -22.75 5.12
C ASP A 373 -19.65 -21.91 6.31
N GLY A 374 -20.89 -21.43 6.25
CA GLY A 374 -21.46 -20.50 7.24
C GLY A 374 -21.35 -19.02 6.83
N PRO A 375 -21.43 -18.09 7.79
CA PRO A 375 -21.26 -16.66 7.55
C PRO A 375 -19.89 -16.35 6.95
N SER A 376 -19.86 -15.62 5.83
CA SER A 376 -18.63 -15.37 5.05
C SER A 376 -17.54 -14.67 5.85
N ASN A 377 -17.92 -13.64 6.62
CA ASN A 377 -17.07 -12.82 7.49
C ASN A 377 -15.66 -12.55 6.91
N PRO A 378 -15.58 -11.90 5.73
CA PRO A 378 -14.32 -11.75 5.03
C PRO A 378 -13.34 -10.84 5.76
N ILE A 379 -12.04 -11.16 5.71
CA ILE A 379 -10.96 -10.32 6.22
C ILE A 379 -10.12 -9.84 5.04
N LEU A 380 -10.12 -8.54 4.77
CA LEU A 380 -9.29 -7.91 3.73
C LEU A 380 -7.88 -7.75 4.27
N TRP A 381 -6.91 -8.43 3.67
CA TRP A 381 -5.56 -8.52 4.22
C TRP A 381 -4.47 -7.92 3.32
N HIS A 382 -4.80 -7.48 2.10
CA HIS A 382 -3.86 -6.75 1.25
C HIS A 382 -4.59 -5.84 0.25
N ALA A 383 -4.00 -4.66 -0.01
CA ALA A 383 -4.54 -3.65 -0.91
C ALA A 383 -3.41 -2.96 -1.72
N GLU A 384 -3.61 -2.80 -3.02
CA GLU A 384 -2.73 -2.06 -3.93
C GLU A 384 -3.54 -0.98 -4.66
N ILE A 385 -3.23 0.30 -4.46
CA ILE A 385 -3.88 1.39 -5.19
C ILE A 385 -3.57 1.32 -6.71
N GLN A 386 -4.60 1.54 -7.53
CA GLN A 386 -4.44 1.70 -8.96
C GLN A 386 -3.95 3.12 -9.27
N GLU A 387 -2.65 3.24 -9.55
CA GLU A 387 -1.99 4.53 -9.80
C GLU A 387 -2.26 5.08 -11.21
N GLY A 388 -2.58 4.19 -12.15
CA GLY A 388 -2.87 4.54 -13.54
C GLY A 388 -1.78 5.40 -14.19
N LYS A 389 -2.21 6.36 -15.00
CA LYS A 389 -1.33 7.34 -15.67
C LYS A 389 -0.54 8.25 -14.72
N ASP A 390 -0.92 8.33 -13.44
CA ASP A 390 -0.27 9.19 -12.46
C ASP A 390 0.93 8.53 -11.77
N ARG A 391 1.21 7.24 -12.05
CA ARG A 391 2.42 6.57 -11.58
C ARG A 391 3.66 7.27 -12.15
N PRO A 392 4.62 7.68 -11.31
CA PRO A 392 5.88 8.27 -11.79
C PRO A 392 6.70 7.27 -12.61
N VAL A 393 7.15 7.69 -13.79
CA VAL A 393 7.98 6.86 -14.68
C VAL A 393 9.34 6.50 -14.05
N GLN A 394 9.83 7.35 -13.15
CA GLN A 394 11.09 7.19 -12.44
C GLN A 394 11.10 6.00 -11.47
N LEU A 395 9.93 5.55 -11.02
CA LEU A 395 9.80 4.33 -10.21
C LEU A 395 9.93 3.05 -11.03
N GLY A 396 10.03 3.18 -12.36
CA GLY A 396 10.06 2.05 -13.27
C GLY A 396 8.73 1.25 -13.28
N PRO A 397 8.70 0.17 -14.07
CA PRO A 397 7.59 -0.77 -14.07
C PRO A 397 7.37 -1.36 -12.67
N LYS A 398 6.12 -1.69 -12.33
CA LYS A 398 5.86 -2.46 -11.09
C LYS A 398 6.46 -3.86 -11.26
N LYS A 399 6.77 -4.50 -10.12
CA LYS A 399 7.25 -5.88 -10.09
C LYS A 399 6.34 -6.79 -10.92
N TYR A 400 6.92 -7.64 -11.76
CA TYR A 400 6.25 -8.57 -12.66
C TYR A 400 5.55 -7.95 -13.89
N ASP A 401 5.62 -6.64 -14.12
CA ASP A 401 4.99 -6.01 -15.29
C ASP A 401 5.61 -6.48 -16.62
N GLU A 402 6.82 -7.04 -16.62
CA GLU A 402 7.43 -7.67 -17.80
C GLU A 402 6.62 -8.87 -18.31
N LYS A 403 5.72 -9.42 -17.49
CA LYS A 403 4.79 -10.51 -17.82
C LYS A 403 3.44 -10.02 -18.35
N GLY A 404 3.21 -8.69 -18.37
CA GLY A 404 1.93 -8.05 -18.65
C GLY A 404 1.33 -7.41 -17.40
N LYS A 405 0.50 -6.38 -17.58
CA LYS A 405 -0.04 -5.57 -16.47
C LYS A 405 -0.92 -6.40 -15.53
N THR A 406 -1.84 -7.18 -16.10
CA THR A 406 -2.78 -8.01 -15.34
C THR A 406 -2.07 -9.20 -14.69
N VAL A 407 -1.16 -9.85 -15.43
CA VAL A 407 -0.35 -10.96 -14.90
C VAL A 407 0.52 -10.48 -13.76
N GLY A 408 1.19 -9.34 -13.92
CA GLY A 408 2.03 -8.74 -12.89
C GLY A 408 1.24 -8.38 -11.64
N LEU A 409 0.07 -7.77 -11.82
CA LEU A 409 -0.86 -7.49 -10.71
C LEU A 409 -1.29 -8.75 -9.96
N MET A 410 -1.75 -9.79 -10.67
CA MET A 410 -2.16 -11.06 -10.05
C MET A 410 -1.01 -11.65 -9.21
N CYS A 411 0.22 -11.63 -9.74
CA CYS A 411 1.42 -12.08 -9.02
C CYS A 411 1.72 -11.25 -7.77
N ARG A 412 1.65 -9.91 -7.84
CA ARG A 412 1.88 -9.04 -6.68
C ARG A 412 0.83 -9.22 -5.59
N MET A 413 -0.44 -9.30 -5.95
CA MET A 413 -1.54 -9.44 -4.99
C MET A 413 -1.48 -10.74 -4.19
N VAL A 414 -0.90 -11.81 -4.74
CA VAL A 414 -0.79 -13.12 -4.08
C VAL A 414 0.60 -13.40 -3.51
N GLU A 415 1.57 -12.52 -3.74
CA GLU A 415 2.92 -12.66 -3.21
C GLU A 415 2.96 -12.84 -1.67
N PRO A 416 2.10 -12.17 -0.86
CA PRO A 416 2.10 -12.44 0.58
C PRO A 416 1.70 -13.89 0.94
N ILE A 417 1.06 -14.63 0.06
CA ILE A 417 0.71 -16.05 0.25
C ILE A 417 1.52 -16.98 -0.67
N LYS A 418 2.69 -16.52 -1.14
CA LYS A 418 3.60 -17.33 -1.96
C LYS A 418 3.95 -18.67 -1.30
N SER A 419 4.11 -19.71 -2.12
CA SER A 419 4.48 -21.08 -1.76
C SER A 419 3.55 -21.75 -0.75
N SER A 420 2.33 -21.24 -0.57
CA SER A 420 1.41 -21.75 0.44
C SER A 420 0.43 -22.82 -0.07
N GLY A 421 0.33 -23.00 -1.39
CA GLY A 421 -0.68 -23.86 -2.00
C GLY A 421 -2.11 -23.38 -1.76
N LYS A 422 -2.31 -22.11 -1.37
CA LYS A 422 -3.65 -21.51 -1.20
C LYS A 422 -4.30 -21.22 -2.55
N CYS A 423 -5.60 -20.99 -2.52
CA CYS A 423 -6.41 -20.73 -3.71
C CYS A 423 -6.93 -19.30 -3.71
N VAL A 424 -7.09 -18.75 -4.92
CA VAL A 424 -7.68 -17.43 -5.16
C VAL A 424 -8.73 -17.55 -6.26
N THR A 425 -9.94 -17.08 -5.97
CA THR A 425 -10.97 -16.89 -6.99
C THR A 425 -11.02 -15.43 -7.43
N MET A 426 -11.22 -15.22 -8.72
CA MET A 426 -11.28 -13.92 -9.36
C MET A 426 -12.48 -13.86 -10.31
N ASP A 427 -12.91 -12.65 -10.60
CA ASP A 427 -13.93 -12.37 -11.59
C ASP A 427 -13.34 -12.39 -13.03
N SER A 428 -14.06 -11.81 -13.99
CA SER A 428 -13.57 -11.71 -15.37
C SER A 428 -12.63 -10.54 -15.65
N GLY A 429 -12.42 -9.64 -14.69
CA GLY A 429 -11.37 -8.61 -14.72
C GLY A 429 -9.97 -9.21 -14.82
N PHE A 430 -9.77 -10.41 -14.26
CA PHE A 430 -8.48 -11.11 -14.17
C PHE A 430 -8.38 -12.32 -15.11
N ASN A 431 -9.16 -12.36 -16.20
CA ASN A 431 -9.27 -13.56 -17.04
C ASN A 431 -8.10 -13.73 -18.05
N VAL A 432 -6.87 -13.78 -17.55
CA VAL A 432 -5.64 -13.97 -18.35
C VAL A 432 -5.03 -15.34 -18.05
N SER A 433 -5.01 -16.22 -19.06
CA SER A 433 -4.52 -17.61 -18.91
C SER A 433 -3.10 -17.70 -18.38
N MET A 434 -2.21 -16.80 -18.83
CA MET A 434 -0.83 -16.75 -18.34
C MET A 434 -0.75 -16.34 -16.87
N GLY A 435 -1.65 -15.46 -16.40
CA GLY A 435 -1.74 -15.10 -15.00
C GLY A 435 -2.10 -16.29 -14.12
N ILE A 436 -3.03 -17.13 -14.56
CA ILE A 436 -3.43 -18.35 -13.85
C ILE A 436 -2.27 -19.35 -13.73
N VAL A 437 -1.48 -19.52 -14.80
CA VAL A 437 -0.29 -20.39 -14.78
C VAL A 437 0.82 -19.79 -13.91
N ASP A 438 1.11 -18.50 -14.04
CA ASP A 438 2.18 -17.84 -13.28
C ASP A 438 1.87 -17.77 -11.78
N MET A 439 0.60 -17.65 -11.39
CA MET A 439 0.22 -17.80 -9.98
C MET A 439 0.67 -19.15 -9.42
N GLU A 440 0.51 -20.26 -10.15
CA GLU A 440 0.99 -21.56 -9.67
C GLU A 440 2.51 -21.67 -9.80
N ARG A 441 3.05 -21.39 -10.99
CA ARG A 441 4.45 -21.65 -11.31
C ARG A 441 5.43 -20.72 -10.60
N VAL A 442 5.10 -19.43 -10.51
CA VAL A 442 5.97 -18.40 -9.90
C VAL A 442 5.63 -18.20 -8.43
N GLN A 443 4.33 -18.23 -8.09
CA GLN A 443 3.89 -17.92 -6.72
C GLN A 443 3.52 -19.16 -5.90
N GLY A 444 3.37 -20.37 -6.45
CA GLY A 444 2.89 -21.53 -5.68
C GLY A 444 1.47 -21.34 -5.13
N VAL A 445 0.65 -20.53 -5.82
CA VAL A 445 -0.73 -20.18 -5.47
C VAL A 445 -1.66 -20.61 -6.61
N TYR A 446 -2.77 -21.24 -6.28
CA TYR A 446 -3.71 -21.75 -7.28
C TYR A 446 -4.77 -20.71 -7.64
N GLY A 447 -4.83 -20.29 -8.90
CA GLY A 447 -5.83 -19.33 -9.40
C GLY A 447 -7.05 -19.99 -10.06
N GLN A 448 -8.22 -19.38 -9.90
CA GLN A 448 -9.41 -19.64 -10.71
C GLN A 448 -10.10 -18.33 -11.09
N ALA A 449 -10.22 -18.03 -12.38
CA ALA A 449 -10.89 -16.82 -12.89
C ALA A 449 -12.11 -17.17 -13.75
N LEU A 450 -13.16 -16.36 -13.64
CA LEU A 450 -14.34 -16.46 -14.50
C LEU A 450 -13.99 -16.03 -15.93
N ILE A 451 -14.37 -16.84 -16.92
CA ILE A 451 -14.12 -16.52 -18.33
C ILE A 451 -15.33 -15.79 -18.91
N LYS A 452 -15.09 -14.59 -19.46
CA LYS A 452 -16.05 -13.77 -20.19
C LYS A 452 -15.39 -13.32 -21.49
N LYS A 453 -16.09 -13.40 -22.62
CA LYS A 453 -15.65 -12.79 -23.88
C LYS A 453 -15.71 -11.27 -23.73
N ARG A 454 -14.57 -10.59 -23.91
CA ARG A 454 -14.47 -9.12 -23.79
C ARG A 454 -14.16 -8.54 -25.17
N GLY A 455 -15.01 -7.65 -25.66
CA GLY A 455 -15.08 -7.28 -27.07
C GLY A 455 -15.23 -8.53 -27.95
N ARG A 456 -14.31 -8.72 -28.90
CA ARG A 456 -14.27 -9.91 -29.76
C ARG A 456 -13.39 -11.05 -29.24
N TYR A 457 -12.68 -10.84 -28.15
CA TYR A 457 -11.61 -11.73 -27.72
C TYR A 457 -12.04 -12.64 -26.56
N TRP A 458 -11.77 -13.93 -26.72
CA TRP A 458 -11.62 -14.85 -25.60
C TRP A 458 -10.21 -14.72 -25.02
N PRO A 459 -9.97 -15.16 -23.77
CA PRO A 459 -8.62 -15.22 -23.25
C PRO A 459 -7.69 -16.05 -24.13
N LYS A 460 -6.41 -15.69 -24.16
CA LYS A 460 -5.41 -16.39 -24.97
C LYS A 460 -5.40 -17.89 -24.63
N GLY A 461 -5.51 -18.74 -25.65
CA GLY A 461 -5.58 -20.20 -25.48
C GLY A 461 -6.93 -20.72 -24.98
N VAL A 462 -7.98 -19.91 -24.90
CA VAL A 462 -9.33 -20.38 -24.54
C VAL A 462 -10.20 -20.51 -25.79
N PRO A 463 -10.58 -21.73 -26.20
CA PRO A 463 -11.41 -21.95 -27.38
C PRO A 463 -12.90 -21.73 -27.05
N GLY A 464 -13.27 -20.52 -26.64
CA GLY A 464 -14.59 -20.25 -26.04
C GLY A 464 -15.78 -20.52 -26.95
N ASP A 465 -15.68 -20.18 -28.24
CA ASP A 465 -16.76 -20.44 -29.22
C ASP A 465 -16.94 -21.95 -29.44
N ALA A 466 -15.85 -22.72 -29.54
CA ALA A 466 -15.90 -24.18 -29.66
C ALA A 466 -16.46 -24.85 -28.39
N ILE A 467 -16.18 -24.31 -27.21
CA ILE A 467 -16.79 -24.75 -25.96
C ILE A 467 -18.30 -24.49 -25.98
N ASP A 468 -18.73 -23.30 -26.42
CA ASP A 468 -20.15 -22.96 -26.51
C ASP A 468 -20.89 -23.88 -27.48
N ASP A 469 -20.29 -24.18 -28.64
CA ASP A 469 -20.84 -25.13 -29.61
C ASP A 469 -20.92 -26.55 -29.04
N TYR A 470 -19.86 -27.03 -28.36
CA TYR A 470 -19.84 -28.35 -27.73
C TYR A 470 -20.92 -28.53 -26.65
N PHE A 471 -21.27 -27.45 -25.95
CA PHE A 471 -22.28 -27.45 -24.88
C PHE A 471 -23.69 -27.11 -25.36
N LYS A 472 -23.88 -26.75 -26.64
CA LYS A 472 -25.14 -26.23 -27.17
C LYS A 472 -26.34 -27.12 -26.88
N ASP A 473 -26.19 -28.42 -27.14
CA ASP A 473 -27.27 -29.40 -27.04
C ASP A 473 -27.25 -30.21 -25.73
N LYS A 474 -26.39 -29.83 -24.78
CA LYS A 474 -26.29 -30.49 -23.47
C LYS A 474 -27.40 -30.00 -22.53
N ALA A 475 -27.81 -30.87 -21.62
CA ALA A 475 -28.79 -30.52 -20.59
C ALA A 475 -28.26 -29.42 -19.65
N ILE A 476 -29.15 -28.54 -19.19
CA ILE A 476 -28.82 -27.52 -18.18
C ILE A 476 -28.28 -28.20 -16.91
N GLY A 477 -27.20 -27.66 -16.35
CA GLY A 477 -26.47 -28.24 -15.22
C GLY A 477 -25.42 -29.27 -15.60
N HIS A 478 -25.40 -29.76 -16.84
CA HIS A 478 -24.30 -30.62 -17.32
C HIS A 478 -22.96 -29.89 -17.17
N SER A 479 -21.96 -30.58 -16.64
CA SER A 479 -20.64 -30.02 -16.39
C SER A 479 -19.55 -30.96 -16.86
N GLU A 480 -18.50 -30.41 -17.45
CA GLU A 480 -17.35 -31.16 -17.96
C GLU A 480 -16.12 -30.23 -17.99
N THR A 481 -14.92 -30.82 -17.98
CA THR A 481 -13.68 -30.05 -18.02
C THR A 481 -12.97 -30.25 -19.34
N LEU A 482 -12.59 -29.16 -20.01
CA LEU A 482 -11.61 -29.22 -21.10
C LEU A 482 -10.21 -29.18 -20.49
N LYS A 483 -9.42 -30.22 -20.69
CA LYS A 483 -8.02 -30.30 -20.28
C LYS A 483 -7.10 -30.12 -21.48
N PHE A 484 -6.08 -29.30 -21.34
CA PHE A 484 -5.02 -29.13 -22.33
C PHE A 484 -3.74 -28.64 -21.66
N ASP A 485 -2.66 -28.58 -22.43
CA ASP A 485 -1.42 -27.95 -22.02
C ASP A 485 -1.42 -26.48 -22.48
N PHE A 486 -1.11 -25.57 -21.56
CA PHE A 486 -0.90 -24.16 -21.87
C PHE A 486 0.48 -23.73 -21.40
N ASP A 487 1.36 -23.42 -22.35
CA ASP A 487 2.74 -23.01 -22.09
C ASP A 487 3.55 -24.04 -21.27
N GLY A 488 3.38 -25.33 -21.59
CA GLY A 488 4.05 -26.43 -20.91
C GLY A 488 3.48 -26.75 -19.52
N HIS A 489 2.29 -26.24 -19.19
CA HIS A 489 1.66 -26.43 -17.89
C HIS A 489 0.23 -26.97 -18.02
N PRO A 490 -0.19 -27.93 -17.16
CA PRO A 490 -1.56 -28.46 -17.22
C PRO A 490 -2.60 -27.37 -16.91
N PHE A 491 -3.55 -27.22 -17.83
CA PHE A 491 -4.57 -26.19 -17.78
C PHE A 491 -5.97 -26.78 -17.94
N PHE A 492 -6.93 -26.20 -17.22
CA PHE A 492 -8.31 -26.67 -17.18
C PHE A 492 -9.28 -25.54 -17.45
N ILE A 493 -10.33 -25.86 -18.21
CA ILE A 493 -11.53 -25.03 -18.28
C ILE A 493 -12.70 -25.85 -17.74
N HIS A 494 -13.15 -25.51 -16.53
CA HIS A 494 -14.34 -26.11 -15.95
C HIS A 494 -15.58 -25.43 -16.53
N CYS A 495 -16.44 -26.21 -17.19
CA CYS A 495 -17.62 -25.74 -17.88
C CYS A 495 -18.90 -26.26 -17.21
N THR A 496 -19.92 -25.42 -17.12
CA THR A 496 -21.28 -25.81 -16.69
C THR A 496 -22.32 -25.18 -17.62
N LYS A 497 -23.23 -25.99 -18.17
CA LYS A 497 -24.31 -25.53 -19.03
C LYS A 497 -25.33 -24.72 -18.23
N GLU A 498 -25.54 -23.48 -18.63
CA GLU A 498 -26.71 -22.66 -18.27
C GLU A 498 -27.65 -22.56 -19.49
N GLU A 499 -28.84 -21.97 -19.30
CA GLU A 499 -29.82 -21.86 -20.39
C GLU A 499 -29.27 -21.09 -21.60
N LYS A 500 -28.69 -19.91 -21.36
CA LYS A 500 -28.27 -18.98 -22.42
C LYS A 500 -26.77 -18.98 -22.69
N TYR A 501 -25.97 -19.56 -21.81
CA TYR A 501 -24.52 -19.50 -21.87
C TYR A 501 -23.89 -20.73 -21.20
N VAL A 502 -22.58 -20.84 -21.29
CA VAL A 502 -21.79 -21.83 -20.54
C VAL A 502 -20.96 -21.06 -19.55
N THR A 503 -21.14 -21.34 -18.25
CA THR A 503 -20.25 -20.83 -17.20
C THR A 503 -18.90 -21.52 -17.36
N LYS A 504 -17.83 -20.74 -17.41
CA LYS A 504 -16.47 -21.23 -17.68
C LYS A 504 -15.51 -20.66 -16.64
N PHE A 505 -14.68 -21.51 -16.07
CA PHE A 505 -13.56 -21.11 -15.21
C PHE A 505 -12.25 -21.60 -15.77
N MET A 506 -11.28 -20.70 -15.94
CA MET A 506 -9.90 -21.08 -16.23
C MET A 506 -9.16 -21.33 -14.92
N THR A 507 -8.36 -22.38 -14.87
CA THR A 507 -7.63 -22.77 -13.66
C THR A 507 -6.57 -23.82 -13.97
N THR A 508 -5.70 -24.10 -13.00
CA THR A 508 -4.72 -25.20 -13.03
C THR A 508 -5.03 -26.29 -11.99
N PHE A 509 -6.12 -26.15 -11.23
CA PHE A 509 -6.56 -27.10 -10.19
C PHE A 509 -8.08 -27.30 -10.22
N GLY A 510 -8.60 -28.09 -9.29
CA GLY A 510 -10.04 -28.30 -9.14
C GLY A 510 -10.54 -29.61 -9.75
N CYS A 511 -11.80 -29.91 -9.48
CA CYS A 511 -12.51 -31.11 -9.92
C CYS A 511 -14.02 -30.84 -9.96
N LEU A 512 -14.81 -31.70 -10.60
CA LEU A 512 -16.26 -31.53 -10.80
C LEU A 512 -17.09 -32.39 -9.84
N ASN A 513 -16.65 -32.45 -8.58
CA ASN A 513 -17.46 -33.05 -7.53
C ASN A 513 -18.68 -32.18 -7.22
N ASP A 514 -19.81 -32.83 -6.96
CA ASP A 514 -21.01 -32.15 -6.49
C ASP A 514 -20.81 -31.69 -5.05
N VAL A 515 -21.23 -30.47 -4.75
CA VAL A 515 -21.21 -29.96 -3.38
C VAL A 515 -22.59 -30.17 -2.76
N GLU A 516 -22.65 -31.10 -1.81
CA GLU A 516 -23.88 -31.42 -1.10
C GLU A 516 -24.53 -30.16 -0.49
N GLY A 517 -25.85 -30.07 -0.58
CA GLY A 517 -26.63 -28.97 -0.03
C GLY A 517 -26.53 -27.64 -0.79
N HIS A 518 -25.67 -27.50 -1.80
CA HIS A 518 -25.56 -26.27 -2.58
C HIS A 518 -26.18 -26.42 -3.97
N PHE A 519 -27.45 -26.06 -4.09
CA PHE A 519 -28.23 -26.19 -5.32
C PHE A 519 -28.23 -24.91 -6.15
N ALA A 520 -28.20 -25.08 -7.47
CA ALA A 520 -28.66 -24.09 -8.41
C ALA A 520 -30.15 -24.32 -8.69
N TYR A 521 -30.95 -23.26 -8.63
CA TYR A 521 -32.34 -23.27 -9.11
C TYR A 521 -32.45 -22.27 -10.26
N ARG A 522 -33.09 -22.68 -11.36
CA ARG A 522 -33.35 -21.81 -12.52
C ARG A 522 -34.81 -21.90 -12.92
N THR A 523 -35.38 -20.74 -13.23
CA THR A 523 -36.61 -20.64 -14.01
C THR A 523 -36.20 -20.30 -15.43
N LEU A 524 -36.58 -21.17 -16.37
CA LEU A 524 -36.27 -21.05 -17.79
C LEU A 524 -37.17 -20.02 -18.46
N THR A 525 -36.80 -19.61 -19.66
CA THR A 525 -37.53 -18.60 -20.46
C THR A 525 -38.97 -19.07 -20.79
N ASP A 526 -39.19 -20.37 -20.88
CA ASP A 526 -40.52 -20.98 -21.11
C ASP A 526 -41.35 -21.16 -19.81
N GLY A 527 -40.82 -20.76 -18.66
CA GLY A 527 -41.43 -20.94 -17.34
C GLY A 527 -41.12 -22.27 -16.66
N GLY A 528 -40.39 -23.18 -17.33
CA GLY A 528 -39.92 -24.44 -16.75
C GLY A 528 -38.97 -24.20 -15.57
N ARG A 529 -38.90 -25.17 -14.65
CA ARG A 529 -37.99 -25.12 -13.49
C ARG A 529 -37.02 -26.28 -13.54
N VAL A 530 -35.74 -25.98 -13.37
CA VAL A 530 -34.67 -26.98 -13.29
C VAL A 530 -33.79 -26.70 -12.08
N SER A 531 -33.21 -27.77 -11.53
CA SER A 531 -32.28 -27.68 -10.41
C SER A 531 -31.20 -28.75 -10.50
N TRP A 532 -30.01 -28.42 -10.04
CA TRP A 532 -28.87 -29.34 -9.96
C TRP A 532 -27.94 -28.91 -8.82
N LEU A 533 -27.03 -29.80 -8.41
CA LEU A 533 -26.00 -29.47 -7.43
C LEU A 533 -24.87 -28.68 -8.09
N TYR A 534 -24.38 -27.64 -7.42
CA TYR A 534 -23.20 -26.94 -7.90
C TYR A 534 -21.97 -27.83 -7.82
N LYS A 535 -21.19 -27.84 -8.91
CA LYS A 535 -19.83 -28.39 -8.91
C LYS A 535 -18.90 -27.51 -8.09
N GLU A 536 -17.85 -28.09 -7.50
CA GLU A 536 -16.90 -27.36 -6.64
C GLU A 536 -16.44 -25.99 -7.17
N PRO A 537 -16.03 -25.83 -8.46
CA PRO A 537 -15.55 -24.54 -8.96
C PRO A 537 -16.63 -23.46 -8.90
N ASN A 538 -17.87 -23.79 -9.27
CA ASN A 538 -19.02 -22.88 -9.21
C ASN A 538 -19.43 -22.62 -7.76
N SER A 539 -19.47 -23.68 -6.93
CA SER A 539 -19.90 -23.59 -5.54
C SER A 539 -18.99 -22.65 -4.75
N ARG A 540 -17.67 -22.85 -4.83
CA ARG A 540 -16.68 -22.04 -4.13
C ARG A 540 -16.65 -20.60 -4.65
N HIS A 541 -16.70 -20.41 -5.96
CA HIS A 541 -16.77 -19.08 -6.55
C HIS A 541 -18.02 -18.33 -6.10
N ASN A 542 -19.21 -18.94 -6.16
CA ASN A 542 -20.46 -18.27 -5.77
C ASN A 542 -20.51 -17.89 -4.29
N ARG A 543 -19.84 -18.65 -3.41
CA ARG A 543 -19.74 -18.36 -1.97
C ARG A 543 -18.69 -17.29 -1.63
N ALA A 544 -17.75 -17.03 -2.53
CA ALA A 544 -16.58 -16.18 -2.26
C ALA A 544 -16.48 -14.91 -3.12
N LYS A 545 -17.04 -14.91 -4.33
CA LYS A 545 -16.92 -13.81 -5.31
C LYS A 545 -17.41 -12.46 -4.82
N HIS A 546 -18.21 -12.43 -3.76
CA HIS A 546 -18.78 -11.21 -3.20
C HIS A 546 -18.01 -10.70 -1.97
N TRP A 547 -16.96 -11.39 -1.51
CA TRP A 547 -16.30 -11.05 -0.24
C TRP A 547 -15.67 -9.65 -0.24
N VAL A 548 -15.00 -9.26 -1.32
CA VAL A 548 -14.44 -7.90 -1.46
C VAL A 548 -15.58 -6.88 -1.52
N ASP A 549 -16.61 -7.14 -2.32
CA ASP A 549 -17.79 -6.27 -2.41
C ASP A 549 -18.51 -6.13 -1.06
N ASP A 550 -18.59 -7.18 -0.24
CA ASP A 550 -19.17 -7.14 1.10
C ASP A 550 -18.37 -6.23 2.04
N VAL A 551 -17.04 -6.30 1.99
CA VAL A 551 -16.17 -5.39 2.76
C VAL A 551 -16.39 -3.95 2.29
N ASN A 552 -16.37 -3.72 0.98
CA ASN A 552 -16.55 -2.39 0.39
C ASN A 552 -17.95 -1.80 0.73
N ASN A 553 -19.00 -2.62 0.69
CA ASN A 553 -20.36 -2.22 1.05
C ASN A 553 -20.47 -1.88 2.53
N ARG A 554 -19.89 -2.68 3.44
CA ARG A 554 -19.86 -2.40 4.89
C ARG A 554 -19.07 -1.12 5.21
N ARG A 555 -18.06 -0.80 4.41
CA ARG A 555 -17.24 0.41 4.56
C ARG A 555 -18.02 1.69 4.24
N HIS A 556 -18.81 1.65 3.17
CA HIS A 556 -19.61 2.80 2.71
C HIS A 556 -20.95 2.93 3.42
N SER A 557 -21.58 1.82 3.80
CA SER A 557 -22.95 1.79 4.29
C SER A 557 -23.01 1.68 5.82
N PRO A 558 -23.91 2.44 6.48
CA PRO A 558 -24.78 3.49 5.93
C PRO A 558 -24.11 4.87 5.83
N ILE A 559 -22.90 5.03 6.37
CA ILE A 559 -22.17 6.30 6.41
C ILE A 559 -20.68 6.00 6.21
N ASP A 560 -20.06 6.60 5.19
CA ASP A 560 -18.61 6.54 4.99
C ASP A 560 -17.89 7.44 6.02
N LEU A 561 -16.75 6.99 6.56
CA LEU A 561 -15.87 7.82 7.39
C LEU A 561 -15.44 9.11 6.67
N ALA A 562 -15.17 9.02 5.36
CA ALA A 562 -14.74 10.14 4.54
C ALA A 562 -15.81 11.25 4.44
N ASP A 563 -17.09 10.88 4.40
CA ASP A 563 -18.21 11.82 4.29
C ASP A 563 -18.41 12.64 5.56
N ALA A 564 -18.24 12.02 6.73
CA ALA A 564 -18.30 12.72 7.99
C ALA A 564 -17.04 13.55 8.26
N TRP A 565 -15.87 13.10 7.81
CA TRP A 565 -14.65 13.91 7.89
C TRP A 565 -14.77 15.14 6.99
N GLN A 566 -15.36 15.05 5.79
CA GLN A 566 -15.47 16.16 4.83
C GLN A 566 -14.11 16.75 4.44
N THR A 567 -13.12 15.90 4.23
CA THR A 567 -11.78 16.35 3.84
C THR A 567 -11.70 16.69 2.35
N LYS A 568 -10.97 17.78 2.01
CA LYS A 568 -10.57 18.10 0.62
C LYS A 568 -9.17 17.59 0.26
N TRP A 569 -8.41 17.12 1.23
CA TRP A 569 -7.06 16.62 1.01
C TRP A 569 -7.14 15.11 0.75
N TRP A 570 -6.86 14.71 -0.49
CA TRP A 570 -7.07 13.33 -0.96
C TRP A 570 -6.34 12.24 -0.12
N PRO A 571 -5.17 12.47 0.53
CA PRO A 571 -4.53 11.47 1.39
C PRO A 571 -5.36 11.12 2.63
N ASN A 572 -6.12 12.08 3.18
CA ASN A 572 -7.03 11.79 4.28
C ASN A 572 -8.13 10.80 3.86
N ARG A 573 -8.52 10.78 2.57
CA ARG A 573 -9.46 9.79 2.04
C ARG A 573 -8.87 8.39 2.04
N GLN A 574 -7.60 8.27 1.67
CA GLN A 574 -6.91 6.97 1.70
C GLN A 574 -6.72 6.49 3.14
N PHE A 575 -6.43 7.42 4.06
CA PHE A 575 -6.41 7.09 5.48
C PHE A 575 -7.78 6.61 5.98
N THR A 576 -8.87 7.27 5.61
CA THR A 576 -10.22 6.78 5.93
C THR A 576 -10.53 5.42 5.31
N PHE A 577 -10.04 5.12 4.11
CA PHE A 577 -10.16 3.80 3.49
C PHE A 577 -9.55 2.73 4.41
N PHE A 578 -8.29 2.86 4.82
CA PHE A 578 -7.64 1.87 5.69
C PHE A 578 -8.25 1.80 7.09
N LEU A 579 -8.65 2.93 7.67
CA LEU A 579 -9.36 2.96 8.96
C LEU A 579 -10.67 2.16 8.93
N SER A 580 -11.44 2.34 7.86
CA SER A 580 -12.75 1.69 7.73
C SER A 580 -12.63 0.23 7.27
N VAL A 581 -11.58 -0.14 6.52
CA VAL A 581 -11.23 -1.56 6.31
C VAL A 581 -10.90 -2.24 7.64
N ALA A 582 -10.09 -1.61 8.50
CA ALA A 582 -9.78 -2.17 9.82
C ALA A 582 -11.03 -2.29 10.71
N GLU A 583 -11.93 -1.30 10.70
CA GLU A 583 -13.24 -1.40 11.37
C GLU A 583 -14.05 -2.62 10.89
N VAL A 584 -14.14 -2.84 9.57
CA VAL A 584 -14.85 -4.00 9.02
C VAL A 584 -14.17 -5.31 9.40
N ASN A 585 -12.85 -5.38 9.31
CA ASN A 585 -12.07 -6.55 9.71
C ASN A 585 -12.21 -6.85 11.21
N ALA A 586 -12.35 -5.82 12.06
CA ALA A 586 -12.58 -5.98 13.50
C ALA A 586 -13.95 -6.63 13.77
N VAL A 587 -15.00 -6.14 13.11
CA VAL A 587 -16.35 -6.73 13.17
C VAL A 587 -16.33 -8.18 12.69
N ASN A 588 -15.76 -8.42 11.51
CA ASN A 588 -15.73 -9.75 10.89
C ASN A 588 -14.84 -10.73 11.67
N SER A 589 -13.77 -10.27 12.31
CA SER A 589 -12.92 -11.09 13.18
C SER A 589 -13.71 -11.60 14.39
N ARG A 590 -14.47 -10.71 15.06
CA ARG A 590 -15.34 -11.10 16.18
C ARG A 590 -16.45 -12.05 15.72
N ALA A 591 -17.06 -11.76 14.58
CA ALA A 591 -18.11 -12.58 13.99
C ALA A 591 -17.62 -14.00 13.66
N ARG A 592 -16.47 -14.10 12.98
CA ARG A 592 -15.79 -15.36 12.64
C ARG A 592 -15.44 -16.15 13.89
N SER A 593 -14.92 -15.49 14.93
CA SER A 593 -14.60 -16.13 16.21
C SER A 593 -15.81 -16.73 16.94
N ARG A 594 -17.01 -16.21 16.65
CA ARG A 594 -18.29 -16.63 17.27
C ARG A 594 -19.13 -17.52 16.34
N GLY A 595 -18.73 -17.71 15.09
CA GLY A 595 -19.52 -18.45 14.10
C GLY A 595 -20.86 -17.80 13.75
N VAL A 596 -20.94 -16.47 13.78
CA VAL A 596 -22.17 -15.70 13.51
C VAL A 596 -21.92 -14.62 12.46
N GLU A 597 -22.98 -13.99 11.96
CA GLU A 597 -22.87 -12.82 11.09
C GLU A 597 -22.27 -11.61 11.84
N GLY A 598 -21.51 -10.79 11.12
CA GLY A 598 -20.97 -9.55 11.67
C GLY A 598 -22.07 -8.56 12.03
N GLU A 599 -21.95 -7.94 13.22
CA GLU A 599 -22.93 -6.97 13.71
C GLU A 599 -23.05 -5.74 12.79
N ALA A 600 -24.10 -4.94 13.00
CA ALA A 600 -24.32 -3.72 12.24
C ALA A 600 -23.17 -2.72 12.44
N GLY A 601 -22.65 -2.19 11.33
CA GLY A 601 -21.48 -1.29 11.34
C GLY A 601 -21.63 -0.10 12.28
N LEU A 602 -22.80 0.57 12.29
CA LEU A 602 -23.03 1.73 13.18
C LEU A 602 -23.04 1.38 14.67
N ASP A 603 -23.50 0.19 15.04
CA ASP A 603 -23.54 -0.24 16.44
C ASP A 603 -22.12 -0.50 16.96
N PHE A 604 -21.30 -1.16 16.15
CA PHE A 604 -19.88 -1.33 16.44
C PHE A 604 -19.15 0.01 16.48
N ARG A 605 -19.32 0.84 15.44
CA ARG A 605 -18.69 2.15 15.29
C ARG A 605 -18.94 3.05 16.48
N ARG A 606 -20.17 3.11 16.97
CA ARG A 606 -20.55 3.94 18.10
C ARG A 606 -19.81 3.53 19.38
N LYS A 607 -19.77 2.22 19.68
CA LYS A 607 -19.06 1.69 20.84
C LYS A 607 -17.55 1.91 20.72
N LEU A 608 -16.99 1.67 19.53
CA LEU A 608 -15.60 1.95 19.21
C LEU A 608 -15.26 3.43 19.45
N ALA A 609 -16.05 4.35 18.90
CA ALA A 609 -15.84 5.78 19.03
C ALA A 609 -15.86 6.26 20.48
N VAL A 610 -16.81 5.77 21.29
CA VAL A 610 -16.88 6.10 22.72
C VAL A 610 -15.64 5.59 23.44
N GLN A 611 -15.24 4.33 23.23
CA GLN A 611 -14.02 3.77 23.83
C GLN A 611 -12.75 4.52 23.40
N MET A 612 -12.68 4.99 22.15
CA MET A 612 -11.59 5.84 21.67
C MET A 612 -11.58 7.21 22.37
N MET A 613 -12.73 7.85 22.57
CA MET A 613 -12.80 9.16 23.24
C MET A 613 -12.54 9.08 24.76
N GLU A 614 -12.88 7.95 25.38
CA GLU A 614 -12.69 7.70 26.82
C GLU A 614 -11.41 6.91 27.13
N ASN A 615 -10.52 6.75 26.15
CA ASN A 615 -9.36 5.88 26.26
C ASN A 615 -8.38 6.33 27.36
N ASN A 616 -7.69 5.35 27.95
CA ASN A 616 -6.61 5.56 28.93
C ASN A 616 -5.32 4.88 28.47
N ILE A 617 -5.02 4.95 27.17
CA ILE A 617 -3.79 4.37 26.61
C ILE A 617 -2.58 5.00 27.30
N ASP A 618 -1.65 4.16 27.72
CA ASP A 618 -0.31 4.55 28.15
C ASP A 618 0.60 4.54 26.93
N ASP A 619 1.40 5.60 26.75
CA ASP A 619 2.31 5.79 25.60
C ASP A 619 3.25 4.57 25.38
N ASN A 620 3.47 3.74 26.40
CA ASN A 620 4.37 2.57 26.37
C ASN A 620 3.72 1.21 26.00
N LEU A 621 2.38 1.11 25.92
CA LEU A 621 1.68 -0.20 25.87
C LEU A 621 1.22 -0.68 24.48
N ILE A 622 1.53 0.05 23.41
CA ILE A 622 1.16 -0.39 22.05
C ILE A 622 2.13 -1.49 21.61
N HIS A 623 1.60 -2.71 21.50
CA HIS A 623 2.34 -3.90 21.08
C HIS A 623 3.19 -3.60 19.84
N ARG A 624 4.49 -3.90 19.94
CA ARG A 624 5.41 -3.87 18.81
C ARG A 624 5.20 -5.15 18.00
N SER A 625 4.80 -5.03 16.74
CA SER A 625 5.05 -6.12 15.78
C SER A 625 6.57 -6.22 15.60
N PRO A 626 7.16 -7.41 15.68
CA PRO A 626 8.58 -7.58 15.40
C PRO A 626 8.84 -7.25 13.92
N VAL A 627 9.63 -6.20 13.69
CA VAL A 627 10.23 -5.95 12.37
C VAL A 627 11.27 -7.05 12.19
N ARG A 628 11.10 -7.90 11.19
CA ARG A 628 12.22 -8.74 10.72
C ARG A 628 13.11 -7.84 9.88
N ASP A 629 14.35 -7.65 10.33
CA ASP A 629 15.39 -7.08 9.49
C ASP A 629 15.55 -7.99 8.26
N GLU A 630 15.46 -7.40 7.07
CA GLU A 630 15.93 -8.03 5.84
C GLU A 630 17.46 -8.07 5.93
N HIS A 631 18.00 -9.16 6.45
CA HIS A 631 19.41 -9.51 6.29
C HIS A 631 19.50 -10.72 5.38
N ASP A 632 20.02 -10.47 4.18
CA ASP A 632 20.87 -11.32 3.34
C ASP A 632 20.69 -12.84 3.54
N ASP A 633 19.84 -13.44 2.71
CA ASP A 633 19.93 -14.86 2.36
C ASP A 633 21.12 -15.02 1.39
N ASP A 634 22.34 -15.08 1.91
CA ASP A 634 23.51 -15.59 1.19
C ASP A 634 24.24 -16.60 2.08
N ASP A 635 24.34 -17.82 1.54
CA ASP A 635 25.27 -18.92 1.87
C ASP A 635 25.20 -19.58 3.26
N ASP A 636 24.61 -20.77 3.29
CA ASP A 636 25.07 -21.92 4.09
C ASP A 636 24.63 -23.22 3.35
N ASP A 637 25.27 -23.47 2.20
CA ASP A 637 25.47 -24.83 1.69
C ASP A 637 26.74 -25.36 2.40
N ASP A 638 26.57 -26.07 3.52
CA ASP A 638 27.65 -26.85 4.13
C ASP A 638 27.30 -28.34 4.03
N ASP A 639 27.99 -28.96 3.06
CA ASP A 639 28.49 -30.33 2.98
C ASP A 639 28.13 -31.31 4.14
N ASP A 640 27.24 -32.27 3.85
CA ASP A 640 27.14 -33.55 4.56
C ASP A 640 27.77 -34.64 3.66
N ASP A 641 29.10 -34.72 3.69
CA ASP A 641 29.89 -35.90 3.30
C ASP A 641 30.97 -36.07 4.40
N ASP A 642 30.84 -37.10 5.23
CA ASP A 642 31.97 -37.89 5.73
C ASP A 642 31.44 -39.12 6.51
N ASP A 643 31.60 -40.26 5.83
CA ASP A 643 32.02 -41.58 6.31
C ASP A 643 32.26 -41.75 7.82
N ASP A 644 31.63 -42.78 8.39
CA ASP A 644 32.27 -43.66 9.37
C ASP A 644 31.78 -45.10 9.12
N ASP A 645 32.70 -45.85 8.50
CA ASP A 645 32.72 -47.30 8.36
C ASP A 645 32.98 -47.99 9.73
N ASP A 646 32.75 -49.31 9.71
CA ASP A 646 33.33 -50.35 10.56
C ASP A 646 32.64 -50.71 11.89
N ASP A 647 31.89 -51.81 11.76
CA ASP A 647 32.29 -53.13 12.29
C ASP A 647 31.56 -53.73 13.51
N ASP A 648 31.24 -55.00 13.27
CA ASP A 648 31.23 -56.16 14.15
C ASP A 648 30.00 -56.45 15.05
N ASP A 649 29.31 -57.49 14.56
CA ASP A 649 29.14 -58.77 15.22
C ASP A 649 27.99 -58.98 16.23
N ASP A 650 27.19 -59.95 15.81
CA ASP A 650 26.80 -61.15 16.56
C ASP A 650 25.53 -61.14 17.44
N ASP A 651 24.88 -62.30 17.28
CA ASP A 651 24.03 -63.04 18.20
C ASP A 651 22.53 -62.71 18.27
N ASP A 652 21.82 -63.51 17.47
CA ASP A 652 20.95 -64.60 17.95
C ASP A 652 19.63 -64.30 18.70
N ASP A 653 18.67 -65.11 18.25
CA ASP A 653 17.62 -65.77 19.03
C ASP A 653 16.34 -64.99 19.41
N ASP A 654 15.32 -65.36 18.63
CA ASP A 654 14.12 -66.05 19.10
C ASP A 654 12.97 -65.30 19.79
N ASP A 655 11.81 -65.86 19.47
CA ASP A 655 10.58 -65.95 20.25
C ASP A 655 9.52 -64.84 20.17
N ASP A 656 8.59 -65.14 19.25
CA ASP A 656 7.22 -65.56 19.57
C ASP A 656 6.14 -64.52 19.94
N ALA A 657 5.05 -64.64 19.17
CA ALA A 657 3.64 -64.50 19.54
C ALA A 657 3.15 -63.27 20.34
N THR A 658 2.38 -62.39 19.68
CA THR A 658 0.89 -62.39 19.74
C THR A 658 0.27 -61.36 18.81
#